data_AF-A0A3E0MPH1-F1
#
_entry.id   AF-A0A3E0MPH1-F1
#
_cell.length_a   1.000
_cell.length_b   1.000
_cell.length_c   1.000
_cell.angle_alpha   90.00
_cell.angle_beta   90.00
_cell.angle_gamma   90.00
#
_symmetry.space_group_name_H-M   'P 1'
#
loop_
_entity.id
_entity.type
_entity.pdbx_description
1 polymer ?
#
loop_
_entity_poly.entity_id
_entity_poly.type
_entity_poly.pdbx_seq_one_letter_code
_entity_poly.pdbx_strand_id
1 'polypeptide(L)'
;MSKNPEARVGRLIPHHISYPEQLPVVARKEEIMRAIAEHQVVVVAGETGSGKTTQLPKMCLELGRGREKRIGHTQPRRIAARAVSSRIAEELRTDVGGLVGYQVRFNDQVSEQTAVKVMTDGILLTELTRDRQLKAYDTLIIDEAHERSLNIDFILGYLKRLLPKRPDLKVIITSATIDVERFSKHFNDAPIIEVSGRTYPVEVHYLDAVEDRDRGVQRQVTELVDEIEAQKYGPRGDVLVFCPGERQIRDLAKALRGRDRIQVLPLYARLSNAEQNRVFNRSGSGMRVVLATNVAETSLTVPGIRYVIDPGDARVSRYSHRSGLQRLPIEPISQASANQRKGRCGRVAEGVCFRLYSEQDFLSRPEFTDAEILRTNLASVILRMLELGLGDVRQFPFVDPPESKMVRDGFRLLTELGAVDANAKLTHLGRAMAKLPVDPKLSRILLDAASRDCLNEALVIVSALSVQDPRERPQEKRAQADQQHARFNNAKSDFVAWVNLWQYVEEQRQALSQNQLRKLCEREFLSYLRIREWREVHHQLVLSCRQMKFRVTPVQAADDKYEAIHRALLTGLLGNIAQQDEGRKFNAARNRKAQVFPASGQYKKPPKWLVAAELVETSQVFLRQCAAIEPGWLLETNPELLKRHHYEPAWNARSGRVMAKERVSLFGLTISDGQRVHFAGIDQKTSREIMIRDGLVSGNFRQPPEFLKHNLKLVSDVMELESRTRRRDLLVDEESMFRFYDERMPADCASGVALDKWLRRDEGAQQSLKMRREQVLTRDPGSEVEDQFPKALKVGELSFELSYQFEPGGNRDGVTVTIPRALMNRAPRYRFEWLVPGLLREKLIAMIKGLPKSLRKQLVPAPDVADALLERLSASDEPLAQALSRELKSLRGVSVSSGDWAQVVIEPYYQMNIRVVDDRRKLLAEGRELAKLVAEFRSESPVEVVTTKNNLERVNVTRWDFQALPEEWRGKSAGTEVMAYPAVIKEGSGQLSVRLLDYASEAHRQHRLGVAGLLLQGDLKTAKYLKKQLFVDNAAKLALAGAKLEREPLVDALIEGGLWQLLDSLELPRSPDAFSMVQRQVTANWVPHVLEMGNHLTLAVKAAAEVRSMLAKYQPKEYAVSREDMEKQMTALFDIKALVETPTEWLSYYPRYLKALLNRAERLSAQGGKDEKSMAMLQPQLDRLAKGMKDYPGLEVLSPEAVRFRWMLEEFRVSLFAQQLGTKLPVSAKRLDQQWQSVEQWMTNNPR
;
A
#
# COMPACT_ATOMS: atom_id res chain seq x y z
N MET A 1 55.25 60.34 -7.55
CA MET A 1 54.90 61.57 -8.29
C MET A 1 53.39 61.70 -8.33
N SER A 2 52.88 62.74 -7.68
CA SER A 2 51.45 63.09 -7.58
C SER A 2 50.88 63.46 -8.96
N LYS A 3 49.76 62.85 -9.35
CA LYS A 3 48.90 63.35 -10.43
C LYS A 3 47.52 63.67 -9.85
N ASN A 4 47.17 64.95 -9.94
CA ASN A 4 45.85 65.53 -9.71
C ASN A 4 44.71 64.71 -10.36
N PRO A 5 43.59 64.40 -9.68
CA PRO A 5 42.43 63.74 -10.30
C PRO A 5 41.34 64.69 -10.83
N GLU A 6 41.56 66.01 -10.90
CA GLU A 6 40.51 66.97 -11.30
C GLU A 6 40.72 67.65 -12.66
N ALA A 7 41.11 66.90 -13.69
CA ALA A 7 40.90 67.33 -15.07
C ALA A 7 39.69 66.59 -15.65
N ARG A 8 38.49 67.17 -15.53
CA ARG A 8 37.28 66.64 -16.19
C ARG A 8 37.47 66.66 -17.70
N VAL A 9 37.65 65.51 -18.32
CA VAL A 9 37.66 65.36 -19.78
C VAL A 9 36.26 65.65 -20.30
N GLY A 10 36.02 66.86 -20.78
CA GLY A 10 34.78 67.20 -21.48
C GLY A 10 34.70 66.39 -22.77
N ARG A 11 33.57 65.69 -22.99
CA ARG A 11 33.36 64.92 -24.23
C ARG A 11 33.10 65.88 -25.39
N LEU A 12 33.75 65.64 -26.53
CA LEU A 12 33.61 66.46 -27.74
C LEU A 12 32.27 66.13 -28.43
N ILE A 13 31.28 66.99 -28.25
CA ILE A 13 29.98 66.91 -28.94
C ILE A 13 30.05 67.79 -30.20
N PRO A 14 29.54 67.34 -31.37
CA PRO A 14 29.45 68.15 -32.57
C PRO A 14 28.73 69.49 -32.32
N HIS A 15 29.29 70.60 -32.81
CA HIS A 15 28.69 71.94 -32.66
C HIS A 15 27.32 72.08 -33.34
N HIS A 16 27.05 71.28 -34.39
CA HIS A 16 25.78 71.25 -35.10
C HIS A 16 25.27 69.82 -35.22
N ILE A 17 24.03 69.57 -34.77
CA ILE A 17 23.35 68.27 -34.85
C ILE A 17 22.22 68.38 -35.90
N SER A 18 22.30 67.57 -36.96
CA SER A 18 21.28 67.54 -38.02
C SER A 18 20.13 66.60 -37.67
N TYR A 19 18.90 66.97 -38.02
CA TYR A 19 17.68 66.19 -37.78
C TYR A 19 16.97 65.87 -39.10
N PRO A 20 16.46 64.65 -39.32
CA PRO A 20 15.69 64.32 -40.52
C PRO A 20 14.27 64.92 -40.44
N GLU A 21 13.98 65.95 -41.25
CA GLU A 21 12.69 66.69 -41.24
C GLU A 21 11.47 65.81 -41.49
N GLN A 22 11.64 64.68 -42.18
CA GLN A 22 10.57 63.72 -42.46
C GLN A 22 10.07 62.95 -41.23
N LEU A 23 10.81 62.93 -40.12
CA LEU A 23 10.45 62.18 -38.92
C LEU A 23 9.47 62.97 -38.03
N PRO A 24 8.32 62.40 -37.63
CA PRO A 24 7.32 63.10 -36.82
C PRO A 24 7.83 63.73 -35.52
N VAL A 25 8.78 63.09 -34.84
CA VAL A 25 9.35 63.62 -33.57
C VAL A 25 10.08 64.95 -33.77
N VAL A 26 10.62 65.20 -34.96
CA VAL A 26 11.39 66.42 -35.26
C VAL A 26 10.47 67.64 -35.34
N ALA A 27 9.23 67.47 -35.79
CA ALA A 27 8.24 68.55 -35.83
C ALA A 27 7.88 69.08 -34.42
N ARG A 28 8.09 68.27 -33.38
CA ARG A 28 7.88 68.62 -31.96
C ARG A 28 9.21 68.85 -31.21
N LYS A 29 10.34 68.98 -31.92
CA LYS A 29 11.69 69.08 -31.31
C LYS A 29 11.77 70.16 -30.24
N GLU A 30 11.33 71.37 -30.56
CA GLU A 30 11.44 72.53 -29.66
C GLU A 30 10.62 72.34 -28.37
N GLU A 31 9.40 71.81 -28.51
CA GLU A 31 8.51 71.48 -27.39
C GLU A 31 9.14 70.42 -26.48
N ILE A 32 9.69 69.34 -27.06
CA ILE A 32 10.36 68.27 -26.33
C ILE A 32 11.60 68.81 -25.59
N MET A 33 12.43 69.61 -26.27
CA MET A 33 13.63 70.19 -25.65
C MET A 33 13.29 71.12 -24.49
N ARG A 34 12.25 71.96 -24.65
CA ARG A 34 11.75 72.83 -23.58
C ARG A 34 11.29 72.01 -22.37
N ALA A 35 10.48 70.97 -22.59
CA ALA A 35 10.01 70.12 -21.50
C ALA A 35 11.16 69.42 -20.77
N ILE A 36 12.18 68.90 -21.49
CA ILE A 36 13.36 68.27 -20.88
C ILE A 36 14.15 69.30 -20.05
N ALA A 37 14.25 70.55 -20.51
CA ALA A 37 14.93 71.61 -19.76
C ALA A 37 14.18 71.93 -18.46
N GLU A 38 12.86 72.15 -18.54
CA GLU A 38 12.02 72.63 -17.44
C GLU A 38 11.66 71.54 -16.42
N HIS A 39 11.46 70.30 -16.86
CA HIS A 39 10.94 69.22 -16.00
C HIS A 39 11.99 68.15 -15.75
N GLN A 40 11.99 67.58 -14.54
CA GLN A 40 12.94 66.51 -14.20
C GLN A 40 12.61 65.19 -14.91
N VAL A 41 11.32 64.91 -15.09
CA VAL A 41 10.80 63.74 -15.80
C VAL A 41 9.92 64.20 -16.96
N VAL A 42 10.07 63.59 -18.13
CA VAL A 42 9.22 63.84 -19.31
C VAL A 42 8.78 62.52 -19.91
N VAL A 43 7.50 62.39 -20.25
CA VAL A 43 6.96 61.23 -20.97
C VAL A 43 6.74 61.60 -22.43
N VAL A 44 7.34 60.84 -23.36
CA VAL A 44 7.22 61.08 -24.80
C VAL A 44 6.49 59.90 -25.46
N ALA A 45 5.25 60.13 -25.87
CA ALA A 45 4.41 59.15 -26.54
C ALA A 45 4.55 59.26 -28.06
N GLY A 46 4.45 58.15 -28.78
CA GLY A 46 4.27 58.17 -30.23
C GLY A 46 4.49 56.79 -30.84
N GLU A 47 3.92 56.52 -32.01
CA GLU A 47 4.01 55.18 -32.61
C GLU A 47 5.45 54.76 -32.95
N THR A 48 5.70 53.46 -33.08
CA THR A 48 6.99 52.94 -33.56
C THR A 48 7.27 53.48 -34.96
N GLY A 49 8.47 54.03 -35.20
CA GLY A 49 8.84 54.68 -36.46
C GLY A 49 8.71 56.21 -36.46
N SER A 50 8.14 56.82 -35.41
CA SER A 50 8.10 58.28 -35.22
C SER A 50 9.48 58.95 -35.05
N GLY A 51 10.53 58.18 -34.77
CA GLY A 51 11.90 58.66 -34.59
C GLY A 51 12.34 58.90 -33.14
N LYS A 52 11.47 58.71 -32.13
CA LYS A 52 11.77 58.97 -30.70
C LYS A 52 13.11 58.40 -30.25
N THR A 53 13.30 57.10 -30.44
CA THR A 53 14.48 56.34 -30.02
C THR A 53 15.79 56.88 -30.57
N THR A 54 15.82 57.36 -31.82
CA THR A 54 17.06 57.86 -32.45
C THR A 54 17.27 59.36 -32.25
N GLN A 55 16.21 60.15 -32.12
CA GLN A 55 16.32 61.61 -32.06
C GLN A 55 16.38 62.18 -30.63
N LEU A 56 15.77 61.54 -29.63
CA LEU A 56 15.79 62.04 -28.24
C LEU A 56 17.21 62.14 -27.64
N PRO A 57 18.12 61.17 -27.83
CA PRO A 57 19.50 61.30 -27.36
C PRO A 57 20.22 62.50 -28.00
N LYS A 58 19.96 62.78 -29.29
CA LYS A 58 20.51 63.92 -30.02
C LYS A 58 20.02 65.25 -29.46
N MET A 59 18.71 65.35 -29.18
CA MET A 59 18.12 66.53 -28.50
C MET A 59 18.74 66.76 -27.11
N CYS A 60 19.03 65.70 -26.36
CA CYS A 60 19.71 65.81 -25.08
C CYS A 60 21.16 66.34 -25.23
N LEU A 61 21.90 65.87 -26.24
CA LEU A 61 23.24 66.39 -26.54
C LEU A 61 23.22 67.88 -26.91
N GLU A 62 22.22 68.32 -27.68
CA GLU A 62 22.01 69.73 -28.05
C GLU A 62 21.73 70.60 -26.81
N LEU A 63 20.97 70.09 -25.83
CA LEU A 63 20.74 70.71 -24.53
C LEU A 63 21.97 70.70 -23.60
N GLY A 64 23.12 70.21 -24.07
CA GLY A 64 24.37 70.16 -23.30
C GLY A 64 24.49 68.99 -22.33
N ARG A 65 23.54 68.04 -22.35
CA ARG A 65 23.64 66.79 -21.59
C ARG A 65 24.66 65.85 -22.25
N GLY A 66 25.27 64.95 -21.49
CA GLY A 66 26.28 64.03 -22.03
C GLY A 66 27.71 64.61 -22.13
N ARG A 67 27.93 65.89 -21.76
CA ARG A 67 29.24 66.56 -21.81
C ARG A 67 30.17 66.14 -20.68
N GLU A 68 29.70 66.30 -19.43
CA GLU A 68 30.44 65.92 -18.22
C GLU A 68 30.12 64.48 -17.79
N LYS A 69 28.83 64.14 -17.75
CA LYS A 69 28.32 62.80 -17.47
C LYS A 69 27.79 62.17 -18.77
N ARG A 70 27.20 60.98 -18.70
CA ARG A 70 26.65 60.27 -19.86
C ARG A 70 25.13 60.39 -19.93
N ILE A 71 24.59 60.26 -21.14
CA ILE A 71 23.20 59.94 -21.40
C ILE A 71 23.09 58.42 -21.46
N GLY A 72 22.39 57.81 -20.52
CA GLY A 72 22.06 56.39 -20.54
C GLY A 72 20.75 56.17 -21.28
N HIS A 73 20.74 55.32 -22.31
CA HIS A 73 19.54 55.05 -23.10
C HIS A 73 19.22 53.55 -23.05
N THR A 74 18.19 53.16 -22.30
CA THR A 74 17.85 51.75 -22.10
C THR A 74 16.95 51.22 -23.20
N GLN A 75 17.15 49.97 -23.56
CA GLN A 75 16.41 49.23 -24.57
C GLN A 75 16.07 47.83 -24.03
N PRO A 76 14.86 47.30 -24.20
CA PRO A 76 14.52 45.99 -23.66
C PRO A 76 15.28 44.85 -24.34
N ARG A 77 15.70 45.02 -25.61
CA ARG A 77 16.29 43.96 -26.44
C ARG A 77 17.72 44.29 -26.89
N ARG A 78 18.60 43.27 -26.86
CA ARG A 78 20.01 43.41 -27.27
C ARG A 78 20.17 43.86 -28.73
N ILE A 79 19.35 43.33 -29.64
CA ILE A 79 19.39 43.68 -31.06
C ILE A 79 19.00 45.14 -31.26
N ALA A 80 17.98 45.61 -30.55
CA ALA A 80 17.54 47.00 -30.60
C ALA A 80 18.66 47.94 -30.10
N ALA A 81 19.27 47.67 -28.94
CA ALA A 81 20.38 48.48 -28.42
C ALA A 81 21.54 48.65 -29.43
N ARG A 82 21.91 47.57 -30.13
CA ARG A 82 22.98 47.60 -31.16
C ARG A 82 22.55 48.36 -32.42
N ALA A 83 21.34 48.12 -32.90
CA ALA A 83 20.83 48.79 -34.10
C ALA A 83 20.65 50.31 -33.86
N VAL A 84 20.09 50.68 -32.69
CA VAL A 84 19.87 52.07 -32.29
C VAL A 84 21.19 52.81 -32.12
N SER A 85 22.15 52.24 -31.40
CA SER A 85 23.48 52.86 -31.25
C SER A 85 24.19 53.06 -32.59
N SER A 86 24.15 52.05 -33.47
CA SER A 86 24.72 52.15 -34.83
C SER A 86 24.05 53.26 -35.63
N ARG A 87 22.72 53.37 -35.55
CA ARG A 87 21.96 54.39 -36.27
C ARG A 87 22.22 55.81 -35.74
N ILE A 88 22.28 56.00 -34.43
CA ILE A 88 22.60 57.31 -33.83
C ILE A 88 24.04 57.71 -34.19
N ALA A 89 24.98 56.75 -34.16
CA ALA A 89 26.37 56.99 -34.55
C ALA A 89 26.50 57.41 -36.02
N GLU A 90 25.80 56.71 -36.93
CA GLU A 90 25.69 57.05 -38.36
C GLU A 90 25.15 58.48 -38.55
N GLU A 91 24.05 58.83 -37.89
CA GLU A 91 23.43 60.17 -38.00
C GLU A 91 24.31 61.29 -37.41
N LEU A 92 25.10 60.99 -36.39
CA LEU A 92 26.07 61.92 -35.79
C LEU A 92 27.43 61.92 -36.50
N ARG A 93 27.61 61.07 -37.54
CA ARG A 93 28.86 60.90 -38.29
C ARG A 93 30.04 60.52 -37.38
N THR A 94 29.82 59.59 -36.47
CA THR A 94 30.84 59.04 -35.56
C THR A 94 30.87 57.52 -35.61
N ASP A 95 31.99 56.91 -35.25
CA ASP A 95 32.07 55.46 -35.10
C ASP A 95 31.41 54.99 -33.80
N VAL A 96 30.80 53.80 -33.85
CA VAL A 96 30.27 53.12 -32.65
C VAL A 96 31.43 52.80 -31.70
N GLY A 97 31.28 53.16 -30.42
CA GLY A 97 32.33 53.06 -29.40
C GLY A 97 33.07 54.38 -29.15
N GLY A 98 32.93 55.36 -30.06
CA GLY A 98 33.35 56.74 -29.87
C GLY A 98 32.34 57.53 -29.05
N LEU A 99 31.74 58.58 -29.64
CA LEU A 99 30.74 59.44 -29.00
C LEU A 99 29.46 58.68 -28.60
N VAL A 100 29.04 57.74 -29.45
CA VAL A 100 27.91 56.85 -29.22
C VAL A 100 28.43 55.43 -29.06
N GLY A 101 28.02 54.77 -28.00
CA GLY A 101 28.42 53.39 -27.72
C GLY A 101 27.24 52.58 -27.23
N TYR A 102 27.44 51.27 -27.15
CA TYR A 102 26.44 50.41 -26.54
C TYR A 102 27.05 49.44 -25.53
N GLN A 103 26.24 49.03 -24.56
CA GLN A 103 26.56 47.93 -23.66
C GLN A 103 25.37 46.99 -23.53
N VAL A 104 25.54 45.78 -24.02
CA VAL A 104 24.58 44.68 -23.84
C VAL A 104 25.28 43.55 -23.09
N ARG A 105 24.52 42.56 -22.61
CA ARG A 105 25.12 41.38 -21.99
C ARG A 105 26.12 40.76 -22.98
N PHE A 106 27.35 40.51 -22.52
CA PHE A 106 28.46 39.90 -23.26
C PHE A 106 29.15 40.74 -24.35
N ASN A 107 28.70 41.97 -24.63
CA ASN A 107 29.31 42.80 -25.66
C ASN A 107 29.16 44.29 -25.31
N ASP A 108 30.28 44.98 -25.18
CA ASP A 108 30.35 46.42 -24.96
C ASP A 108 31.27 47.09 -25.96
N GLN A 109 30.82 48.25 -26.44
CA GLN A 109 31.61 49.20 -27.22
C GLN A 109 31.39 50.56 -26.58
N VAL A 110 32.08 50.80 -25.47
CA VAL A 110 31.99 52.03 -24.68
C VAL A 110 33.39 52.47 -24.33
N SER A 111 33.69 53.76 -24.53
CA SER A 111 34.96 54.38 -24.14
C SER A 111 34.71 55.53 -23.15
N GLU A 112 35.77 56.19 -22.69
CA GLU A 112 35.65 57.42 -21.89
C GLU A 112 34.95 58.55 -22.65
N GLN A 113 35.11 58.58 -23.98
CA GLN A 113 34.52 59.57 -24.90
C GLN A 113 33.03 59.34 -25.19
N THR A 114 32.49 58.18 -24.83
CA THR A 114 31.08 57.87 -25.09
C THR A 114 30.13 58.71 -24.24
N ALA A 115 29.47 59.68 -24.87
CA ALA A 115 28.45 60.54 -24.28
C ALA A 115 27.08 59.85 -24.25
N VAL A 116 26.70 59.15 -25.32
CA VAL A 116 25.45 58.39 -25.39
C VAL A 116 25.75 56.90 -25.26
N LYS A 117 25.34 56.31 -24.13
CA LYS A 117 25.49 54.88 -23.87
C LYS A 117 24.13 54.20 -24.00
N VAL A 118 23.93 53.50 -25.12
CA VAL A 118 22.75 52.67 -25.34
C VAL A 118 22.95 51.33 -24.64
N MET A 119 22.03 50.89 -23.79
CA MET A 119 22.22 49.66 -23.03
C MET A 119 20.93 48.88 -22.88
N THR A 120 21.02 47.61 -22.50
CA THR A 120 19.82 46.89 -22.08
C THR A 120 19.41 47.27 -20.66
N ASP A 121 18.12 47.19 -20.32
CA ASP A 121 17.59 47.49 -18.97
C ASP A 121 18.37 46.74 -17.88
N GLY A 122 18.67 45.45 -18.12
CA GLY A 122 19.43 44.62 -17.17
C GLY A 122 20.88 45.09 -16.92
N ILE A 123 21.49 45.82 -17.86
CA ILE A 123 22.83 46.41 -17.66
C ILE A 123 22.73 47.57 -16.68
N LEU A 124 21.74 48.46 -16.84
CA LEU A 124 21.50 49.54 -15.89
C LEU A 124 21.21 49.01 -14.48
N LEU A 125 20.41 47.95 -14.36
CA LEU A 125 20.16 47.26 -13.08
C LEU A 125 21.40 46.63 -12.46
N THR A 126 22.37 46.20 -13.27
CA THR A 126 23.64 45.66 -12.78
C THR A 126 24.52 46.78 -12.24
N GLU A 127 24.51 47.94 -12.90
CA GLU A 127 25.25 49.13 -12.45
C GLU A 127 24.73 49.66 -11.12
N LEU A 128 23.44 49.58 -10.85
CA LEU A 128 22.83 49.98 -9.57
C LEU A 128 23.44 49.27 -8.35
N THR A 129 24.01 48.06 -8.51
CA THR A 129 24.72 47.37 -7.42
C THR A 129 26.00 48.08 -7.01
N ARG A 130 26.70 48.69 -7.98
CA ARG A 130 28.00 49.35 -7.78
C ARG A 130 27.86 50.86 -7.58
N ASP A 131 26.94 51.48 -8.31
CA ASP A 131 26.64 52.91 -8.28
C ASP A 131 25.15 53.14 -8.01
N ARG A 132 24.77 53.09 -6.73
CA ARG A 132 23.38 53.30 -6.28
C ARG A 132 22.85 54.70 -6.61
N GLN A 133 23.72 55.68 -6.79
CA GLN A 133 23.30 57.04 -7.11
C GLN A 133 23.27 57.31 -8.62
N LEU A 134 23.72 56.37 -9.47
CA LEU A 134 23.85 56.55 -10.92
C LEU A 134 24.62 57.84 -11.27
N LYS A 135 25.74 58.07 -10.58
CA LYS A 135 26.59 59.28 -10.72
C LYS A 135 27.20 59.40 -12.11
N ALA A 136 27.37 58.28 -12.82
CA ALA A 136 27.87 58.27 -14.20
C ALA A 136 26.92 58.96 -15.21
N TYR A 137 25.66 59.18 -14.85
CA TYR A 137 24.63 59.70 -15.75
C TYR A 137 24.06 61.05 -15.29
N ASP A 138 23.85 61.95 -16.25
CA ASP A 138 23.04 63.18 -16.09
C ASP A 138 21.63 63.04 -16.65
N THR A 139 21.43 62.08 -17.56
CA THR A 139 20.17 61.84 -18.27
C THR A 139 19.98 60.35 -18.46
N LEU A 140 18.78 59.87 -18.19
CA LEU A 140 18.36 58.50 -18.48
C LEU A 140 17.14 58.53 -19.39
N ILE A 141 17.20 57.80 -20.49
CA ILE A 141 16.09 57.59 -21.41
C ILE A 141 15.66 56.14 -21.25
N ILE A 142 14.50 55.92 -20.66
CA ILE A 142 13.86 54.61 -20.52
C ILE A 142 12.96 54.39 -21.73
N ASP A 143 13.50 53.74 -22.76
CA ASP A 143 12.80 53.53 -24.02
C ASP A 143 11.86 52.33 -23.96
N GLU A 144 10.83 52.33 -24.80
CA GLU A 144 9.90 51.20 -24.96
C GLU A 144 9.21 50.78 -23.64
N ALA A 145 8.90 51.75 -22.77
CA ALA A 145 8.31 51.49 -21.44
C ALA A 145 6.97 50.74 -21.51
N HIS A 146 6.27 50.81 -22.65
CA HIS A 146 5.06 50.06 -22.94
C HIS A 146 5.24 48.53 -22.98
N GLU A 147 6.46 48.00 -23.12
CA GLU A 147 6.67 46.54 -22.98
C GLU A 147 6.41 46.06 -21.53
N ARG A 148 6.40 46.99 -20.55
CA ARG A 148 6.10 46.71 -19.12
C ARG A 148 6.84 45.48 -18.59
N SER A 149 8.12 45.38 -18.97
CA SER A 149 9.02 44.33 -18.50
C SER A 149 9.32 44.52 -17.02
N LEU A 150 9.65 43.43 -16.34
CA LEU A 150 9.97 43.46 -14.92
C LEU A 150 11.17 44.38 -14.60
N ASN A 151 12.15 44.43 -15.52
CA ASN A 151 13.32 45.29 -15.36
C ASN A 151 12.97 46.78 -15.47
N ILE A 152 12.11 47.14 -16.42
CA ILE A 152 11.65 48.52 -16.62
C ILE A 152 10.89 48.98 -15.37
N ASP A 153 9.90 48.21 -14.92
CA ASP A 153 9.10 48.57 -13.74
C ASP A 153 9.97 48.73 -12.48
N PHE A 154 11.02 47.91 -12.33
CA PHE A 154 11.99 48.08 -11.25
C PHE A 154 12.82 49.35 -11.39
N ILE A 155 13.34 49.65 -12.58
CA ILE A 155 14.11 50.87 -12.85
C ILE A 155 13.25 52.10 -12.53
N LEU A 156 12.00 52.13 -13.01
CA LEU A 156 11.09 53.26 -12.78
C LEU A 156 10.84 53.48 -11.29
N GLY A 157 10.54 52.41 -10.54
CA GLY A 157 10.35 52.53 -9.10
C GLY A 157 11.62 52.92 -8.33
N TYR A 158 12.79 52.47 -8.80
CA TYR A 158 14.06 52.90 -8.22
C TYR A 158 14.31 54.39 -8.47
N LEU A 159 14.07 54.85 -9.70
CA LEU A 159 14.20 56.25 -10.09
C LEU A 159 13.24 57.13 -9.30
N LYS A 160 11.99 56.71 -9.06
CA LYS A 160 11.03 57.46 -8.22
C LYS A 160 11.59 57.77 -6.82
N ARG A 161 12.38 56.86 -6.25
CA ARG A 161 13.07 57.09 -4.95
C ARG A 161 14.38 57.85 -5.07
N LEU A 162 15.08 57.73 -6.20
CA LEU A 162 16.37 58.38 -6.42
C LEU A 162 16.23 59.86 -6.79
N LEU A 163 15.25 60.21 -7.62
CA LEU A 163 15.10 61.56 -8.19
C LEU A 163 15.02 62.69 -7.14
N PRO A 164 14.34 62.54 -5.99
CA PRO A 164 14.40 63.54 -4.92
C PRO A 164 15.81 63.78 -4.35
N LYS A 165 16.72 62.80 -4.49
CA LYS A 165 18.13 62.88 -4.04
C LYS A 165 19.09 63.28 -5.15
N ARG A 166 18.65 63.28 -6.42
CA ARG A 166 19.44 63.61 -7.62
C ARG A 166 18.66 64.60 -8.49
N PRO A 167 18.47 65.86 -8.03
CA PRO A 167 17.74 66.88 -8.80
C PRO A 167 18.39 67.20 -10.16
N ASP A 168 19.68 66.92 -10.31
CA ASP A 168 20.44 67.10 -11.56
C ASP A 168 20.12 66.07 -12.64
N LEU A 169 19.64 64.88 -12.24
CA LEU A 169 19.34 63.76 -13.14
C LEU A 169 18.01 63.98 -13.85
N LYS A 170 18.04 64.01 -15.19
CA LYS A 170 16.84 64.03 -16.04
C LYS A 170 16.42 62.62 -16.44
N VAL A 171 15.11 62.35 -16.47
CA VAL A 171 14.54 61.07 -16.92
C VAL A 171 13.55 61.30 -18.04
N ILE A 172 13.70 60.57 -19.13
CA ILE A 172 12.79 60.60 -20.27
C ILE A 172 12.22 59.18 -20.41
N ILE A 173 10.90 59.06 -20.40
CA ILE A 173 10.20 57.78 -20.55
C ILE A 173 9.54 57.80 -21.91
N THR A 174 9.79 56.80 -22.75
CA THR A 174 9.13 56.72 -24.05
C THR A 174 8.14 55.56 -24.11
N SER A 175 7.03 55.80 -24.81
CA SER A 175 5.97 54.80 -25.00
C SER A 175 5.45 54.82 -26.43
N ALA A 176 5.10 53.65 -26.96
CA ALA A 176 4.39 53.52 -28.24
C ALA A 176 2.87 53.44 -28.08
N THR A 177 2.37 53.36 -26.84
CA THR A 177 0.95 53.25 -26.50
C THR A 177 0.48 54.43 -25.64
N ILE A 178 -0.84 54.60 -25.55
CA ILE A 178 -1.53 55.69 -24.83
C ILE A 178 -1.51 55.50 -23.29
N ASP A 179 -0.91 54.42 -22.75
CA ASP A 179 -0.75 54.20 -21.28
C ASP A 179 0.26 55.17 -20.61
N VAL A 180 0.50 56.33 -21.22
CA VAL A 180 1.41 57.38 -20.74
C VAL A 180 0.92 58.08 -19.48
N GLU A 181 -0.39 58.07 -19.26
CA GLU A 181 -1.04 58.56 -18.04
C GLU A 181 -0.53 57.85 -16.79
N ARG A 182 -0.33 56.52 -16.83
CA ARG A 182 0.20 55.78 -15.67
C ARG A 182 1.62 56.20 -15.34
N PHE A 183 2.48 56.39 -16.36
CA PHE A 183 3.84 56.85 -16.15
C PHE A 183 3.87 58.29 -15.62
N SER A 184 3.02 59.18 -16.17
CA SER A 184 2.88 60.55 -15.70
C SER A 184 2.49 60.60 -14.23
N LYS A 185 1.39 59.94 -13.84
CA LYS A 185 0.93 59.83 -12.44
C LYS A 185 1.99 59.26 -11.53
N HIS A 186 2.69 58.20 -11.98
CA HIS A 186 3.77 57.59 -11.21
C HIS A 186 4.87 58.61 -10.86
N PHE A 187 5.17 59.56 -11.76
CA PHE A 187 6.19 60.60 -11.57
C PHE A 187 5.64 61.98 -11.22
N ASN A 188 4.52 62.05 -10.47
CA ASN A 188 3.87 63.30 -10.01
C ASN A 188 3.38 64.16 -11.18
N ASP A 189 2.56 63.58 -12.05
CA ASP A 189 1.94 64.24 -13.21
C ASP A 189 2.97 64.86 -14.16
N ALA A 190 4.03 64.09 -14.45
CA ALA A 190 5.08 64.50 -15.38
C ALA A 190 4.50 64.83 -16.77
N PRO A 191 5.00 65.87 -17.47
CA PRO A 191 4.44 66.30 -18.75
C PRO A 191 4.52 65.18 -19.80
N ILE A 192 3.40 65.01 -20.50
CA ILE A 192 3.24 64.07 -21.61
C ILE A 192 3.32 64.85 -22.92
N ILE A 193 4.21 64.45 -23.81
CA ILE A 193 4.29 64.98 -25.18
C ILE A 193 3.92 63.89 -26.16
N GLU A 194 2.84 64.10 -26.89
CA GLU A 194 2.39 63.18 -27.93
C GLU A 194 2.95 63.57 -29.30
N VAL A 195 3.63 62.61 -29.90
CA VAL A 195 4.16 62.67 -31.27
C VAL A 195 3.27 61.80 -32.15
N SER A 196 2.30 62.42 -32.79
CA SER A 196 1.42 61.78 -33.76
C SER A 196 2.23 61.26 -34.96
N GLY A 197 2.08 59.97 -35.27
CA GLY A 197 2.75 59.35 -36.42
C GLY A 197 2.17 59.81 -37.76
N ARG A 198 2.93 59.61 -38.84
CA ARG A 198 2.41 59.63 -40.22
C ARG A 198 2.01 58.20 -40.61
N THR A 199 0.93 57.70 -40.01
CA THR A 199 0.39 56.37 -40.29
C THR A 199 -0.69 56.53 -41.35
N TYR A 200 -0.60 55.76 -42.44
CA TYR A 200 -1.65 55.76 -43.45
C TYR A 200 -2.94 55.16 -42.84
N PRO A 201 -4.14 55.57 -43.29
CA PRO A 201 -5.39 55.01 -42.83
C PRO A 201 -5.41 53.48 -42.97
N VAL A 202 -5.95 52.79 -41.95
CA VAL A 202 -6.14 51.34 -41.96
C VAL A 202 -7.62 51.02 -41.81
N GLU A 203 -8.21 50.41 -42.83
CA GLU A 203 -9.58 49.88 -42.78
C GLU A 203 -9.63 48.63 -41.90
N VAL A 204 -10.66 48.51 -41.06
CA VAL A 204 -10.82 47.38 -40.13
C VAL A 204 -12.12 46.64 -40.42
N HIS A 205 -12.03 45.34 -40.71
CA HIS A 205 -13.19 44.47 -40.81
C HIS A 205 -13.24 43.53 -39.61
N TYR A 206 -14.39 43.49 -38.94
CA TYR A 206 -14.68 42.51 -37.89
C TYR A 206 -15.49 41.35 -38.48
N LEU A 207 -15.06 40.13 -38.18
CA LEU A 207 -15.76 38.89 -38.57
C LEU A 207 -16.30 38.19 -37.34
N ASP A 208 -17.35 37.39 -37.49
CA ASP A 208 -17.90 36.62 -36.39
C ASP A 208 -16.96 35.51 -35.92
N ALA A 209 -17.02 35.23 -34.63
CA ALA A 209 -16.30 34.11 -34.02
C ALA A 209 -16.88 32.77 -34.47
N VAL A 210 -16.02 31.77 -34.59
CA VAL A 210 -16.37 30.40 -35.02
C VAL A 210 -16.45 29.44 -33.82
N GLU A 211 -17.42 28.52 -33.84
CA GLU A 211 -17.64 27.54 -32.76
C GLU A 211 -16.44 26.59 -32.55
N ASP A 212 -15.89 26.02 -33.63
CA ASP A 212 -14.60 25.32 -33.60
C ASP A 212 -13.48 26.32 -33.91
N ARG A 213 -12.88 26.86 -32.86
CA ARG A 213 -11.86 27.91 -32.98
C ARG A 213 -10.63 27.47 -33.76
N ASP A 214 -10.17 26.21 -33.62
CA ASP A 214 -8.97 25.74 -34.31
C ASP A 214 -9.24 25.54 -35.82
N ARG A 215 -10.32 24.84 -36.18
CA ARG A 215 -10.63 24.57 -37.61
C ARG A 215 -11.26 25.76 -38.31
N GLY A 216 -12.11 26.52 -37.61
CA GLY A 216 -12.82 27.67 -38.16
C GLY A 216 -11.90 28.85 -38.45
N VAL A 217 -10.96 29.18 -37.54
CA VAL A 217 -9.97 30.24 -37.80
C VAL A 217 -9.10 29.88 -39.00
N GLN A 218 -8.65 28.62 -39.09
CA GLN A 218 -7.86 28.17 -40.23
C GLN A 218 -8.62 28.37 -41.55
N ARG A 219 -9.92 28.03 -41.58
CA ARG A 219 -10.78 28.22 -42.76
C ARG A 219 -10.94 29.70 -43.12
N GLN A 220 -11.30 30.54 -42.16
CA GLN A 220 -11.46 31.99 -42.37
C GLN A 220 -10.17 32.63 -42.91
N VAL A 221 -9.00 32.27 -42.35
CA VAL A 221 -7.72 32.78 -42.85
C VAL A 221 -7.48 32.32 -44.29
N THR A 222 -7.73 31.06 -44.63
CA THR A 222 -7.54 30.59 -46.02
C THR A 222 -8.48 31.29 -47.01
N GLU A 223 -9.75 31.49 -46.64
CA GLU A 223 -10.73 32.21 -47.46
C GLU A 223 -10.30 33.67 -47.67
N LEU A 224 -9.92 34.38 -46.59
CA LEU A 224 -9.45 35.76 -46.70
C LEU A 224 -8.19 35.90 -47.56
N VAL A 225 -7.24 34.96 -47.46
CA VAL A 225 -6.04 34.97 -48.33
C VAL A 225 -6.43 34.81 -49.81
N ASP A 226 -7.39 33.93 -50.11
CA ASP A 226 -7.90 33.73 -51.48
C ASP A 226 -8.64 34.98 -51.99
N GLU A 227 -9.40 35.65 -51.12
CA GLU A 227 -10.11 36.90 -51.46
C GLU A 227 -9.17 38.09 -51.67
N ILE A 228 -8.11 38.20 -50.87
CA ILE A 228 -7.05 39.21 -51.04
C ILE A 228 -6.31 38.96 -52.36
N GLU A 229 -6.01 37.69 -52.68
CA GLU A 229 -5.41 37.33 -53.96
C GLU A 229 -6.31 37.66 -55.15
N ALA A 230 -7.63 37.46 -55.00
CA ALA A 230 -8.66 37.86 -55.96
C ALA A 230 -8.97 39.36 -55.97
N GLN A 231 -8.24 40.18 -55.20
CA GLN A 231 -8.35 41.65 -55.13
C GLN A 231 -9.72 42.18 -54.66
N LYS A 232 -10.48 41.41 -53.87
CA LYS A 232 -11.79 41.85 -53.35
C LYS A 232 -11.70 43.07 -52.41
N TYR A 233 -10.58 43.23 -51.71
CA TYR A 233 -10.33 44.30 -50.73
C TYR A 233 -9.26 45.28 -51.23
N GLY A 234 -9.21 45.51 -52.54
CA GLY A 234 -8.26 46.40 -53.22
C GLY A 234 -7.02 45.70 -53.81
N PRO A 235 -5.99 46.46 -54.22
CA PRO A 235 -4.79 45.95 -54.87
C PRO A 235 -4.09 44.80 -54.13
N ARG A 236 -3.57 43.84 -54.88
CA ARG A 236 -2.78 42.75 -54.32
C ARG A 236 -1.61 43.26 -53.46
N GLY A 237 -1.38 42.66 -52.30
CA GLY A 237 -0.29 43.04 -51.39
C GLY A 237 0.01 41.96 -50.36
N ASP A 238 1.18 42.04 -49.71
CA ASP A 238 1.61 40.99 -48.78
C ASP A 238 0.74 40.96 -47.52
N VAL A 239 0.53 39.75 -47.01
CA VAL A 239 -0.34 39.44 -45.86
C VAL A 239 0.50 39.06 -44.65
N LEU A 240 0.17 39.62 -43.49
CA LEU A 240 0.69 39.19 -42.19
C LEU A 240 -0.44 38.58 -41.37
N VAL A 241 -0.31 37.31 -41.02
CA VAL A 241 -1.26 36.58 -40.19
C VAL A 241 -0.67 36.36 -38.81
N PHE A 242 -1.37 36.78 -37.75
CA PHE A 242 -0.97 36.48 -36.38
C PHE A 242 -1.44 35.10 -35.94
N CYS A 243 -0.61 34.37 -35.22
CA CYS A 243 -0.89 33.03 -34.71
C CYS A 243 -0.43 32.90 -33.25
N PRO A 244 -1.18 32.18 -32.39
CA PRO A 244 -0.83 32.05 -30.97
C PRO A 244 0.38 31.13 -30.72
N GLY A 245 0.82 30.34 -31.71
CA GLY A 245 1.99 29.48 -31.55
C GLY A 245 2.42 28.73 -32.81
N GLU A 246 3.52 27.98 -32.68
CA GLU A 246 4.15 27.23 -33.78
C GLU A 246 3.21 26.20 -34.41
N ARG A 247 2.40 25.52 -33.59
CA ARG A 247 1.43 24.53 -34.08
C ARG A 247 0.42 25.17 -35.04
N GLN A 248 -0.19 26.29 -34.64
CA GLN A 248 -1.14 27.01 -35.47
C GLN A 248 -0.51 27.53 -36.77
N ILE A 249 0.71 28.08 -36.70
CA ILE A 249 1.47 28.50 -37.89
C ILE A 249 1.63 27.33 -38.87
N ARG A 250 1.95 26.14 -38.36
CA ARG A 250 2.19 24.95 -39.19
C ARG A 250 0.90 24.42 -39.82
N ASP A 251 -0.16 24.30 -39.02
CA ASP A 251 -1.44 23.78 -39.48
C ASP A 251 -2.01 24.68 -40.58
N LEU A 252 -1.92 26.01 -40.39
CA LEU A 252 -2.29 27.01 -41.38
C LEU A 252 -1.35 27.01 -42.60
N ALA A 253 -0.03 26.89 -42.41
CA ALA A 253 0.91 26.78 -43.52
C ALA A 253 0.59 25.57 -44.41
N LYS A 254 0.20 24.44 -43.80
CA LYS A 254 -0.22 23.24 -44.52
C LYS A 254 -1.51 23.47 -45.30
N ALA A 255 -2.48 24.18 -44.72
CA ALA A 255 -3.74 24.52 -45.38
C ALA A 255 -3.57 25.49 -46.57
N LEU A 256 -2.54 26.34 -46.51
CA LEU A 256 -2.19 27.29 -47.57
C LEU A 256 -1.32 26.67 -48.69
N ARG A 257 -0.79 25.45 -48.51
CA ARG A 257 0.00 24.76 -49.55
C ARG A 257 -0.84 24.47 -50.80
N GLY A 258 -0.18 24.44 -51.96
CA GLY A 258 -0.82 24.15 -53.26
C GLY A 258 -1.35 25.37 -54.02
N ARG A 259 -1.08 26.59 -53.53
CA ARG A 259 -1.41 27.85 -54.20
C ARG A 259 -0.15 28.41 -54.86
N ASP A 260 -0.06 28.33 -56.19
CA ASP A 260 1.16 28.66 -56.96
C ASP A 260 1.51 30.16 -56.96
N ARG A 261 0.54 31.01 -56.63
CA ARG A 261 0.68 32.46 -56.69
C ARG A 261 1.10 33.07 -55.35
N ILE A 262 1.13 32.31 -54.25
CA ILE A 262 1.52 32.82 -52.92
C ILE A 262 2.80 32.18 -52.39
N GLN A 263 3.51 32.91 -51.54
CA GLN A 263 4.68 32.42 -50.81
C GLN A 263 4.41 32.42 -49.30
N VAL A 264 4.21 31.23 -48.72
CA VAL A 264 3.94 31.08 -47.28
C VAL A 264 5.25 31.09 -46.49
N LEU A 265 5.39 32.03 -45.55
CA LEU A 265 6.62 32.25 -44.79
C LEU A 265 6.35 32.23 -43.28
N PRO A 266 6.84 31.24 -42.51
CA PRO A 266 6.66 31.22 -41.05
C PRO A 266 7.61 32.19 -40.34
N LEU A 267 7.15 32.77 -39.21
CA LEU A 267 7.94 33.68 -38.37
C LEU A 267 7.65 33.48 -36.87
N TYR A 268 8.55 32.79 -36.17
CA TYR A 268 8.49 32.59 -34.72
C TYR A 268 9.88 32.45 -34.11
N ALA A 269 10.00 32.74 -32.81
CA ALA A 269 11.30 32.92 -32.13
C ALA A 269 12.28 31.72 -32.21
N ARG A 270 11.77 30.49 -32.41
CA ARG A 270 12.61 29.28 -32.47
C ARG A 270 13.27 29.06 -33.83
N LEU A 271 12.81 29.71 -34.90
CA LEU A 271 13.40 29.60 -36.24
C LEU A 271 14.88 30.00 -36.23
N SER A 272 15.65 29.40 -37.13
CA SER A 272 17.04 29.81 -37.36
C SER A 272 17.10 31.25 -37.90
N ASN A 273 18.23 31.93 -37.70
CA ASN A 273 18.40 33.30 -38.23
C ASN A 273 18.26 33.37 -39.75
N ALA A 274 18.70 32.33 -40.47
CA ALA A 274 18.54 32.27 -41.92
C ALA A 274 17.05 32.24 -42.30
N GLU A 275 16.24 31.45 -41.61
CA GLU A 275 14.79 31.36 -41.83
C GLU A 275 14.06 32.65 -41.43
N GLN A 276 14.41 33.26 -40.29
CA GLN A 276 13.84 34.55 -39.89
C GLN A 276 14.17 35.64 -40.91
N ASN A 277 15.37 35.65 -41.49
CA ASN A 277 15.76 36.66 -42.46
C ASN A 277 14.99 36.56 -43.80
N ARG A 278 14.40 35.39 -44.11
CA ARG A 278 13.62 35.22 -45.35
C ARG A 278 12.43 36.17 -45.44
N VAL A 279 11.82 36.57 -44.31
CA VAL A 279 10.66 37.48 -44.33
C VAL A 279 11.01 38.91 -44.78
N PHE A 280 12.29 39.30 -44.72
CA PHE A 280 12.74 40.61 -45.20
C PHE A 280 13.08 40.61 -46.70
N ASN A 281 13.29 39.44 -47.29
CA ASN A 281 13.63 39.35 -48.70
C ASN A 281 12.37 39.52 -49.56
N ARG A 282 12.38 40.51 -50.46
CA ARG A 282 11.30 40.82 -51.41
C ARG A 282 11.52 40.26 -52.81
N SER A 283 12.64 39.58 -53.06
CA SER A 283 13.09 39.19 -54.41
C SER A 283 12.33 37.98 -55.01
N GLY A 284 11.27 37.48 -54.37
CA GLY A 284 10.50 36.31 -54.82
C GLY A 284 9.31 36.68 -55.72
N SER A 285 8.83 35.72 -56.52
CA SER A 285 7.58 35.86 -57.27
C SER A 285 6.37 35.46 -56.41
N GLY A 286 5.27 36.21 -56.53
CA GLY A 286 4.01 35.94 -55.80
C GLY A 286 3.80 36.79 -54.55
N MET A 287 2.59 36.70 -53.99
CA MET A 287 2.19 37.43 -52.77
C MET A 287 2.72 36.71 -51.53
N ARG A 288 3.40 37.41 -50.63
CA ARG A 288 3.94 36.80 -49.41
C ARG A 288 2.85 36.72 -48.35
N VAL A 289 2.69 35.54 -47.75
CA VAL A 289 1.80 35.31 -46.61
C VAL A 289 2.67 34.92 -45.41
N VAL A 290 2.94 35.91 -44.57
CA VAL A 290 3.80 35.76 -43.39
C VAL A 290 2.96 35.31 -42.20
N LEU A 291 3.23 34.11 -41.69
CA LEU A 291 2.53 33.52 -40.54
C LEU A 291 3.36 33.73 -39.28
N ALA A 292 2.97 34.65 -38.41
CA ALA A 292 3.81 35.14 -37.33
C ALA A 292 3.19 34.99 -35.94
N THR A 293 4.03 34.77 -34.93
CA THR A 293 3.66 35.02 -33.52
C THR A 293 3.74 36.52 -33.20
N ASN A 294 3.53 36.91 -31.94
CA ASN A 294 3.72 38.28 -31.46
C ASN A 294 5.15 38.85 -31.66
N VAL A 295 6.11 38.06 -32.17
CA VAL A 295 7.42 38.55 -32.66
C VAL A 295 7.28 39.67 -33.69
N ALA A 296 6.23 39.65 -34.53
CA ALA A 296 5.97 40.70 -35.52
C ALA A 296 5.17 41.90 -34.96
N GLU A 297 4.69 41.82 -33.72
CA GLU A 297 3.77 42.80 -33.11
C GLU A 297 4.47 44.07 -32.63
N THR A 298 5.71 44.01 -32.17
CA THR A 298 6.45 45.15 -31.62
C THR A 298 7.77 45.38 -32.35
N SER A 299 8.74 44.49 -32.13
CA SER A 299 10.17 44.78 -32.36
C SER A 299 10.71 44.44 -33.75
N LEU A 300 9.88 43.87 -34.62
CA LEU A 300 10.27 43.51 -35.98
C LEU A 300 9.29 44.11 -36.97
N THR A 301 9.80 44.85 -37.96
CA THR A 301 8.98 45.43 -39.03
C THR A 301 9.19 44.62 -40.29
N VAL A 302 8.17 43.84 -40.69
CA VAL A 302 8.20 43.13 -41.97
C VAL A 302 7.86 44.13 -43.08
N PRO A 303 8.74 44.38 -44.06
CA PRO A 303 8.51 45.40 -45.08
C PRO A 303 7.46 44.93 -46.08
N GLY A 304 6.49 45.77 -46.42
CA GLY A 304 5.54 45.53 -47.54
C GLY A 304 4.22 44.88 -47.19
N ILE A 305 3.96 44.67 -45.91
CA ILE A 305 2.67 44.21 -45.44
C ILE A 305 1.61 45.26 -45.76
N ARG A 306 0.57 44.85 -46.50
CA ARG A 306 -0.62 45.66 -46.81
C ARG A 306 -1.87 45.11 -46.11
N TYR A 307 -1.89 43.81 -45.83
CA TYR A 307 -3.01 43.14 -45.19
C TYR A 307 -2.57 42.51 -43.87
N VAL A 308 -3.35 42.70 -42.82
CA VAL A 308 -3.17 42.01 -41.53
C VAL A 308 -4.40 41.14 -41.27
N ILE A 309 -4.19 39.88 -40.89
CA ILE A 309 -5.25 39.00 -40.38
C ILE A 309 -4.92 38.69 -38.92
N ASP A 310 -5.79 39.12 -38.02
CA ASP A 310 -5.64 38.99 -36.57
C ASP A 310 -6.74 38.09 -35.99
N PRO A 311 -6.43 36.83 -35.65
CA PRO A 311 -7.34 35.96 -34.91
C PRO A 311 -7.63 36.43 -33.48
N GLY A 312 -6.85 37.38 -32.96
CA GLY A 312 -7.12 38.01 -31.67
C GLY A 312 -6.61 37.24 -30.45
N ASP A 313 -5.76 36.23 -30.63
CA ASP A 313 -5.15 35.49 -29.51
C ASP A 313 -3.64 35.61 -29.46
N ALA A 314 -3.08 35.36 -28.28
CA ALA A 314 -1.66 35.12 -28.07
C ALA A 314 -1.45 34.06 -27.00
N ARG A 315 -0.29 33.40 -27.06
CA ARG A 315 0.17 32.55 -25.96
C ARG A 315 0.96 33.40 -24.97
N VAL A 316 0.44 33.55 -23.76
CA VAL A 316 1.02 34.41 -22.73
C VAL A 316 1.55 33.55 -21.58
N SER A 317 2.76 33.85 -21.12
CA SER A 317 3.30 33.22 -19.91
C SER A 317 2.63 33.81 -18.67
N ARG A 318 1.97 32.94 -17.88
CA ARG A 318 1.35 33.30 -16.60
C ARG A 318 1.83 32.40 -15.47
N TYR A 319 2.23 33.01 -14.37
CA TYR A 319 2.51 32.31 -13.12
C TYR A 319 1.24 32.20 -12.29
N SER A 320 0.92 30.99 -11.84
CA SER A 320 -0.20 30.76 -10.93
C SER A 320 0.34 30.64 -9.51
N HIS A 321 0.03 31.61 -8.64
CA HIS A 321 0.40 31.52 -7.22
C HIS A 321 -0.29 30.36 -6.49
N ARG A 322 -1.46 29.90 -6.98
CA ARG A 322 -2.20 28.78 -6.38
C ARG A 322 -1.51 27.46 -6.67
N SER A 323 -1.22 27.22 -7.95
CA SER A 323 -0.56 25.99 -8.35
C SER A 323 0.95 26.06 -8.21
N GLY A 324 1.55 27.25 -8.05
CA GLY A 324 2.99 27.48 -8.02
C GLY A 324 3.70 27.18 -9.34
N LEU A 325 2.95 27.08 -10.44
CA LEU A 325 3.43 26.64 -11.75
C LEU A 325 3.35 27.76 -12.78
N GLN A 326 4.23 27.68 -13.77
CA GLN A 326 4.15 28.47 -14.99
C GLN A 326 3.18 27.79 -15.97
N ARG A 327 2.24 28.58 -16.46
CA ARG A 327 1.24 28.22 -17.46
C ARG A 327 1.51 28.98 -18.75
N LEU A 328 1.16 28.37 -19.87
CA LEU A 328 1.23 28.99 -21.19
C LEU A 328 -0.14 28.94 -21.88
N PRO A 329 -1.19 29.55 -21.31
CA PRO A 329 -2.51 29.60 -21.92
C PRO A 329 -2.47 30.36 -23.24
N ILE A 330 -3.40 30.00 -24.14
CA ILE A 330 -3.79 30.84 -25.27
C ILE A 330 -4.97 31.67 -24.78
N GLU A 331 -4.87 32.99 -24.86
CA GLU A 331 -5.88 33.92 -24.37
C GLU A 331 -6.10 35.08 -25.37
N PRO A 332 -7.27 35.74 -25.33
CA PRO A 332 -7.53 36.93 -26.13
C PRO A 332 -6.51 38.04 -25.82
N ILE A 333 -6.05 38.73 -26.86
CA ILE A 333 -5.15 39.87 -26.72
C ILE A 333 -5.89 41.11 -26.23
N SER A 334 -5.15 42.05 -25.62
CA SER A 334 -5.65 43.38 -25.25
C SER A 334 -6.00 44.24 -26.47
N GLN A 335 -6.79 45.30 -26.25
CA GLN A 335 -7.09 46.28 -27.30
C GLN A 335 -5.81 46.96 -27.83
N ALA A 336 -4.88 47.31 -26.94
CA ALA A 336 -3.58 47.87 -27.31
C ALA A 336 -2.79 46.93 -28.24
N SER A 337 -2.71 45.64 -27.92
CA SER A 337 -2.06 44.64 -28.79
C SER A 337 -2.76 44.52 -30.14
N ALA A 338 -4.10 44.45 -30.16
CA ALA A 338 -4.87 44.40 -31.40
C ALA A 338 -4.66 45.65 -32.28
N ASN A 339 -4.51 46.83 -31.66
CA ASN A 339 -4.21 48.07 -32.36
C ASN A 339 -2.76 48.12 -32.86
N GLN A 340 -1.80 47.57 -32.12
CA GLN A 340 -0.41 47.41 -32.61
C GLN A 340 -0.30 46.45 -33.78
N ARG A 341 -1.08 45.35 -33.77
CA ARG A 341 -1.19 44.41 -34.90
C ARG A 341 -1.78 45.10 -36.13
N LYS A 342 -2.87 45.86 -35.96
CA LYS A 342 -3.46 46.72 -37.00
C LYS A 342 -2.43 47.68 -37.60
N GLY A 343 -1.61 48.32 -36.77
CA GLY A 343 -0.55 49.25 -37.21
C GLY A 343 0.58 48.62 -38.03
N ARG A 344 0.56 47.30 -38.30
CA ARG A 344 1.55 46.62 -39.15
C ARG A 344 1.25 46.72 -40.65
N CYS A 345 0.02 47.03 -41.06
CA CYS A 345 -0.34 47.26 -42.47
C CYS A 345 -0.47 48.74 -42.91
N GLY A 346 -0.30 49.72 -42.00
CA GLY A 346 -0.48 51.17 -42.30
C GLY A 346 0.80 52.01 -42.37
N ARG A 347 1.98 51.40 -42.54
CA ARG A 347 3.27 52.10 -42.38
C ARG A 347 3.81 52.75 -43.65
N VAL A 348 3.53 52.17 -44.81
CA VAL A 348 4.11 52.59 -46.10
C VAL A 348 3.03 53.04 -47.08
N ALA A 349 1.82 52.50 -46.93
CA ALA A 349 0.64 52.83 -47.72
C ALA A 349 -0.62 52.46 -46.92
N GLU A 350 -1.80 52.79 -47.45
CA GLU A 350 -3.09 52.35 -46.94
C GLU A 350 -3.17 50.82 -46.86
N GLY A 351 -3.69 50.32 -45.73
CA GLY A 351 -3.77 48.90 -45.43
C GLY A 351 -5.13 48.46 -44.91
N VAL A 352 -5.35 47.14 -44.87
CA VAL A 352 -6.60 46.54 -44.37
C VAL A 352 -6.28 45.54 -43.26
N CYS A 353 -7.05 45.56 -42.19
CA CYS A 353 -6.91 44.66 -41.04
C CYS A 353 -8.20 43.87 -40.81
N PHE A 354 -8.12 42.56 -40.92
CA PHE A 354 -9.22 41.63 -40.63
C PHE A 354 -9.07 41.11 -39.20
N ARG A 355 -10.08 41.36 -38.36
CA ARG A 355 -10.18 40.82 -36.99
C ARG A 355 -11.17 39.66 -37.02
N LEU A 356 -10.72 38.44 -36.68
CA LEU A 356 -11.58 37.24 -36.71
C LEU A 356 -12.41 37.09 -35.43
N TYR A 357 -12.93 38.22 -34.95
CA TYR A 357 -13.74 38.37 -33.76
C TYR A 357 -14.60 39.63 -33.91
N SER A 358 -15.76 39.65 -33.26
CA SER A 358 -16.72 40.74 -33.39
C SER A 358 -16.21 42.04 -32.77
N GLU A 359 -16.80 43.16 -33.19
CA GLU A 359 -16.50 44.46 -32.59
C GLU A 359 -16.86 44.52 -31.10
N GLN A 360 -17.96 43.86 -30.70
CA GLN A 360 -18.34 43.74 -29.29
C GLN A 360 -17.30 43.00 -28.47
N ASP A 361 -16.73 41.90 -29.00
CA ASP A 361 -15.63 41.19 -28.36
C ASP A 361 -14.40 42.10 -28.21
N PHE A 362 -14.04 42.85 -29.26
CA PHE A 362 -12.95 43.83 -29.20
C PHE A 362 -13.14 44.86 -28.08
N LEU A 363 -14.31 45.50 -28.02
CA LEU A 363 -14.63 46.53 -27.03
C LEU A 363 -14.69 45.99 -25.59
N SER A 364 -15.03 44.71 -25.42
CA SER A 364 -15.07 44.06 -24.10
C SER A 364 -13.70 43.65 -23.54
N ARG A 365 -12.66 43.60 -24.38
CA ARG A 365 -11.32 43.18 -23.98
C ARG A 365 -10.65 44.23 -23.09
N PRO A 366 -9.71 43.82 -22.22
CA PRO A 366 -8.86 44.75 -21.48
C PRO A 366 -8.12 45.71 -22.43
N GLU A 367 -8.02 46.97 -22.03
CA GLU A 367 -7.36 48.00 -22.83
C GLU A 367 -5.86 47.70 -23.02
N PHE A 368 -5.19 47.24 -21.97
CA PHE A 368 -3.75 46.94 -21.94
C PHE A 368 -3.46 45.50 -21.51
N THR A 369 -2.29 44.99 -21.91
CA THR A 369 -1.79 43.70 -21.45
C THR A 369 -1.19 43.85 -20.05
N ASP A 370 -1.44 42.89 -19.15
CA ASP A 370 -0.87 42.90 -17.81
C ASP A 370 0.66 43.01 -17.81
N ALA A 371 1.20 43.90 -16.96
CA ALA A 371 2.63 44.04 -16.74
C ALA A 371 3.27 42.72 -16.29
N GLU A 372 4.53 42.49 -16.67
CA GLU A 372 5.22 41.21 -16.39
C GLU A 372 5.29 40.90 -14.88
N ILE A 373 5.45 41.95 -14.05
CA ILE A 373 5.48 41.85 -12.59
C ILE A 373 4.22 41.22 -11.98
N LEU A 374 3.06 41.35 -12.64
CA LEU A 374 1.79 40.78 -12.18
C LEU A 374 1.62 39.31 -12.55
N ARG A 375 2.43 38.79 -13.48
CA ARG A 375 2.25 37.46 -14.08
C ARG A 375 3.48 36.56 -14.03
N THR A 376 4.52 36.92 -13.26
CA THR A 376 5.74 36.14 -13.06
C THR A 376 6.01 35.83 -11.58
N ASN A 377 6.90 34.86 -11.29
CA ASN A 377 7.32 34.61 -9.92
C ASN A 377 8.27 35.72 -9.43
N LEU A 378 8.01 36.25 -8.23
CA LEU A 378 8.72 37.42 -7.70
C LEU A 378 9.98 37.09 -6.87
N ALA A 379 10.36 35.83 -6.69
CA ALA A 379 11.50 35.45 -5.84
C ALA A 379 12.81 36.13 -6.27
N SER A 380 13.08 36.21 -7.57
CA SER A 380 14.27 36.89 -8.11
C SER A 380 14.26 38.38 -7.79
N VAL A 381 13.10 39.03 -7.89
CA VAL A 381 12.91 40.46 -7.58
C VAL A 381 13.12 40.70 -6.10
N ILE A 382 12.43 39.93 -5.26
CA ILE A 382 12.51 40.03 -3.80
C ILE A 382 13.96 39.84 -3.34
N LEU A 383 14.65 38.80 -3.84
CA LEU A 383 16.04 38.55 -3.50
C LEU A 383 16.94 39.74 -3.85
N ARG A 384 16.77 40.31 -5.03
CA ARG A 384 17.52 41.49 -5.49
C ARG A 384 17.20 42.73 -4.67
N MET A 385 15.94 42.95 -4.31
CA MET A 385 15.52 44.06 -3.46
C MET A 385 16.12 43.98 -2.05
N LEU A 386 16.15 42.78 -1.48
CA LEU A 386 16.77 42.52 -0.18
C LEU A 386 18.28 42.76 -0.23
N GLU A 387 18.96 42.33 -1.30
CA GLU A 387 20.40 42.58 -1.51
C GLU A 387 20.71 44.08 -1.60
N LEU A 388 19.89 44.84 -2.35
CA LEU A 388 20.06 46.28 -2.52
C LEU A 388 19.58 47.09 -1.30
N GLY A 389 18.87 46.47 -0.35
CA GLY A 389 18.35 47.13 0.84
C GLY A 389 17.19 48.09 0.54
N LEU A 390 16.31 47.72 -0.40
CA LEU A 390 15.21 48.59 -0.88
C LEU A 390 13.93 48.49 -0.03
N GLY A 391 13.98 47.85 1.13
CA GLY A 391 12.83 47.70 2.03
C GLY A 391 11.77 46.73 1.51
N ASP A 392 10.55 46.85 2.04
CA ASP A 392 9.44 45.97 1.71
C ASP A 392 8.99 46.15 0.25
N VAL A 393 8.86 45.04 -0.48
CA VAL A 393 8.37 44.99 -1.87
C VAL A 393 7.00 45.63 -2.02
N ARG A 394 6.13 45.51 -1.00
CA ARG A 394 4.78 46.10 -1.00
C ARG A 394 4.79 47.62 -0.91
N GLN A 395 5.87 48.20 -0.38
CA GLN A 395 6.05 49.65 -0.22
C GLN A 395 6.97 50.24 -1.29
N PHE A 396 7.50 49.40 -2.18
CA PHE A 396 8.29 49.87 -3.31
C PHE A 396 7.36 50.48 -4.35
N PRO A 397 7.68 51.69 -4.87
CA PRO A 397 6.82 52.38 -5.80
C PRO A 397 6.94 51.72 -7.18
N PHE A 398 6.27 50.59 -7.38
CA PHE A 398 6.06 50.06 -8.73
C PHE A 398 5.01 50.89 -9.46
N VAL A 399 5.03 50.89 -10.79
CA VAL A 399 3.95 51.49 -11.60
C VAL A 399 2.64 50.72 -11.36
N ASP A 400 2.69 49.40 -11.47
CA ASP A 400 1.62 48.50 -11.00
C ASP A 400 2.17 47.61 -9.87
N PRO A 401 1.74 47.80 -8.61
CA PRO A 401 2.25 47.01 -7.50
C PRO A 401 1.79 45.54 -7.59
N PRO A 402 2.68 44.57 -7.30
CA PRO A 402 2.31 43.16 -7.31
C PRO A 402 1.31 42.83 -6.20
N GLU A 403 0.44 41.85 -6.45
CA GLU A 403 -0.48 41.35 -5.44
C GLU A 403 0.26 40.76 -4.22
N SER A 404 -0.28 41.00 -3.02
CA SER A 404 0.28 40.46 -1.77
C SER A 404 0.42 38.93 -1.76
N LYS A 405 -0.42 38.20 -2.51
CA LYS A 405 -0.34 36.73 -2.64
C LYS A 405 0.91 36.30 -3.42
N MET A 406 1.26 37.02 -4.48
CA MET A 406 2.46 36.77 -5.30
C MET A 406 3.74 37.06 -4.50
N VAL A 407 3.74 38.13 -3.71
CA VAL A 407 4.86 38.50 -2.83
C VAL A 407 5.09 37.40 -1.77
N ARG A 408 4.04 36.93 -1.10
CA ARG A 408 4.13 35.84 -0.11
C ARG A 408 4.67 34.55 -0.71
N ASP A 409 4.24 34.20 -1.92
CA ASP A 409 4.72 32.99 -2.60
C ASP A 409 6.19 33.11 -3.03
N GLY A 410 6.63 34.31 -3.44
CA GLY A 410 8.05 34.60 -3.68
C GLY A 410 8.91 34.43 -2.42
N PHE A 411 8.48 34.96 -1.28
CA PHE A 411 9.15 34.72 0.01
C PHE A 411 9.14 33.26 0.43
N ARG A 412 8.04 32.53 0.19
CA ARG A 412 7.96 31.09 0.42
C ARG A 412 9.03 30.35 -0.37
N LEU A 413 9.17 30.62 -1.67
CA LEU A 413 10.22 30.02 -2.48
C LEU A 413 11.63 30.37 -1.96
N LEU A 414 11.88 31.63 -1.58
CA LEU A 414 13.17 32.01 -1.00
C LEU A 414 13.46 31.31 0.33
N THR A 415 12.43 31.05 1.14
CA THR A 415 12.53 30.27 2.39
C THR A 415 12.84 28.81 2.07
N GLU A 416 12.16 28.23 1.07
CA GLU A 416 12.41 26.86 0.59
C GLU A 416 13.86 26.67 0.13
N LEU A 417 14.44 27.70 -0.51
CA LEU A 417 15.85 27.72 -0.95
C LEU A 417 16.85 28.03 0.18
N GLY A 418 16.40 28.41 1.37
CA GLY A 418 17.24 28.86 2.49
C GLY A 418 17.85 30.26 2.28
N ALA A 419 17.33 31.03 1.33
CA ALA A 419 17.82 32.38 1.02
C ALA A 419 17.36 33.43 2.05
N VAL A 420 16.20 33.19 2.69
CA VAL A 420 15.66 34.05 3.77
C VAL A 420 15.30 33.21 4.98
N ASP A 421 15.35 33.83 6.17
CA ASP A 421 14.90 33.22 7.42
C ASP A 421 13.38 33.37 7.64
N ALA A 422 12.88 32.86 8.76
CA ALA A 422 11.45 32.96 9.13
C ALA A 422 10.95 34.41 9.28
N ASN A 423 11.84 35.38 9.48
CA ASN A 423 11.53 36.81 9.56
C ASN A 423 11.71 37.54 8.22
N ALA A 424 11.82 36.79 7.11
CA ALA A 424 12.04 37.31 5.76
C ALA A 424 13.34 38.12 5.60
N LYS A 425 14.34 37.89 6.47
CA LYS A 425 15.66 38.53 6.35
C LYS A 425 16.63 37.66 5.57
N LEU A 426 17.54 38.31 4.84
CA LEU A 426 18.49 37.65 3.95
C LEU A 426 19.56 36.87 4.75
N THR A 427 19.65 35.56 4.52
CA THR A 427 20.64 34.68 5.16
C THR A 427 22.04 34.87 4.55
N HIS A 428 23.07 34.24 5.13
CA HIS A 428 24.39 34.21 4.50
C HIS A 428 24.34 33.52 3.13
N LEU A 429 23.57 32.43 3.02
CA LEU A 429 23.32 31.73 1.77
C LEU A 429 22.59 32.63 0.76
N GLY A 430 21.54 33.34 1.19
CA GLY A 430 20.81 34.28 0.34
C GLY A 430 21.68 35.42 -0.20
N ARG A 431 22.60 35.96 0.62
CA ARG A 431 23.59 36.95 0.17
C ARG A 431 24.54 36.39 -0.89
N ALA A 432 24.95 35.13 -0.76
CA ALA A 432 25.78 34.48 -1.77
C ALA A 432 24.99 34.23 -3.06
N MET A 433 23.71 33.84 -2.96
CA MET A 433 22.82 33.62 -4.11
C MET A 433 22.63 34.90 -4.93
N ALA A 434 22.37 36.03 -4.27
CA ALA A 434 22.13 37.31 -4.94
C ALA A 434 23.30 37.83 -5.79
N LYS A 435 24.54 37.38 -5.50
CA LYS A 435 25.74 37.72 -6.28
C LYS A 435 25.81 37.02 -7.64
N LEU A 436 25.06 35.93 -7.83
CA LEU A 436 25.05 35.16 -9.07
C LEU A 436 23.95 35.69 -10.02
N PRO A 437 24.27 36.00 -11.29
CA PRO A 437 23.33 36.63 -12.23
C PRO A 437 22.38 35.62 -12.90
N VAL A 438 21.70 34.80 -12.10
CA VAL A 438 20.76 33.74 -12.54
C VAL A 438 19.56 33.64 -11.57
N ASP A 439 18.54 32.88 -11.97
CA ASP A 439 17.37 32.58 -11.13
C ASP A 439 17.78 32.03 -9.75
N PRO A 440 17.10 32.40 -8.64
CA PRO A 440 17.40 31.93 -7.30
C PRO A 440 17.56 30.42 -7.20
N LYS A 441 16.72 29.62 -7.87
CA LYS A 441 16.83 28.16 -7.85
C LYS A 441 18.17 27.71 -8.42
N LEU A 442 18.56 28.28 -9.56
CA LEU A 442 19.81 27.95 -10.24
C LEU A 442 21.03 28.44 -9.46
N SER A 443 20.94 29.61 -8.82
CA SER A 443 22.00 30.11 -7.93
C SER A 443 22.24 29.18 -6.74
N ARG A 444 21.17 28.64 -6.12
CA ARG A 444 21.26 27.70 -5.00
C ARG A 444 21.99 26.42 -5.38
N ILE A 445 21.73 25.90 -6.58
CA ILE A 445 22.40 24.70 -7.14
C ILE A 445 23.91 24.94 -7.25
N LEU A 446 24.35 26.06 -7.82
CA LEU A 446 25.77 26.36 -7.98
C LEU A 446 26.51 26.47 -6.65
N LEU A 447 25.88 27.09 -5.65
CA LEU A 447 26.47 27.20 -4.31
C LEU A 447 26.62 25.84 -3.63
N ASP A 448 25.63 24.96 -3.79
CA ASP A 448 25.70 23.61 -3.23
C ASP A 448 26.74 22.75 -3.96
N ALA A 449 26.77 22.84 -5.29
CA ALA A 449 27.72 22.12 -6.13
C ALA A 449 29.18 22.47 -5.83
N ALA A 450 29.45 23.71 -5.42
CA ALA A 450 30.77 24.14 -4.96
C ALA A 450 31.25 23.38 -3.71
N SER A 451 30.33 22.93 -2.86
CA SER A 451 30.65 22.13 -1.65
C SER A 451 30.74 20.62 -1.90
N ARG A 452 30.26 20.14 -3.06
CA ARG A 452 30.13 18.70 -3.39
C ARG A 452 31.07 18.23 -4.52
N ASP A 453 32.07 19.03 -4.84
CA ASP A 453 33.02 18.76 -5.94
C ASP A 453 32.34 18.50 -7.31
N CYS A 454 31.19 19.12 -7.59
CA CYS A 454 30.48 18.98 -8.87
C CYS A 454 30.15 20.33 -9.53
N LEU A 455 30.88 21.38 -9.15
CA LEU A 455 30.63 22.75 -9.61
C LEU A 455 30.75 22.90 -11.13
N ASN A 456 31.69 22.21 -11.78
CA ASN A 456 31.93 22.38 -13.21
C ASN A 456 30.79 21.79 -14.05
N GLU A 457 30.32 20.61 -13.67
CA GLU A 457 29.17 19.95 -14.28
C GLU A 457 27.88 20.75 -14.01
N ALA A 458 27.71 21.25 -12.78
CA ALA A 458 26.59 22.13 -12.43
C ALA A 458 26.61 23.46 -13.20
N LEU A 459 27.77 24.06 -13.45
CA LEU A 459 27.93 25.27 -14.27
C LEU A 459 27.46 25.05 -15.71
N VAL A 460 27.76 23.88 -16.28
CA VAL A 460 27.27 23.48 -17.62
C VAL A 460 25.76 23.34 -17.62
N ILE A 461 25.21 22.63 -16.64
CA ILE A 461 23.76 22.40 -16.54
C ILE A 461 23.01 23.71 -16.30
N VAL A 462 23.43 24.51 -15.31
CA VAL A 462 22.77 25.78 -14.95
C VAL A 462 22.85 26.78 -16.10
N SER A 463 23.98 26.85 -16.81
CA SER A 463 24.08 27.71 -17.99
C SER A 463 23.18 27.23 -19.12
N ALA A 464 23.01 25.91 -19.31
CA ALA A 464 22.10 25.35 -20.31
C ALA A 464 20.63 25.65 -19.99
N LEU A 465 20.23 25.54 -18.71
CA LEU A 465 18.88 25.86 -18.24
C LEU A 465 18.56 27.36 -18.32
N SER A 466 19.57 28.21 -18.44
CA SER A 466 19.43 29.67 -18.53
C SER A 466 19.33 30.20 -19.97
N VAL A 467 19.47 29.32 -20.98
CA VAL A 467 19.46 29.69 -22.40
C VAL A 467 18.47 28.84 -23.19
N GLN A 468 18.22 29.24 -24.44
CA GLN A 468 17.42 28.42 -25.34
C GLN A 468 18.19 27.16 -25.76
N ASP A 469 17.50 26.02 -25.82
CA ASP A 469 18.10 24.73 -26.20
C ASP A 469 18.82 24.83 -27.57
N PRO A 470 20.14 24.55 -27.65
CA PRO A 470 20.89 24.58 -28.89
C PRO A 470 20.52 23.44 -29.85
N ARG A 471 19.85 22.39 -29.41
CA ARG A 471 19.41 21.29 -30.28
C ARG A 471 18.23 21.73 -31.14
N GLU A 472 18.43 21.66 -32.44
CA GLU A 472 17.42 21.94 -33.46
C GLU A 472 16.74 20.64 -33.85
N ARG A 473 15.41 20.65 -33.98
CA ARG A 473 14.66 19.48 -34.45
C ARG A 473 13.77 19.91 -35.62
N PRO A 474 14.36 20.19 -36.80
CA PRO A 474 13.59 20.58 -37.97
C PRO A 474 12.56 19.50 -38.27
N GLN A 475 11.33 19.90 -38.58
CA GLN A 475 10.21 18.96 -38.67
C GLN A 475 10.44 17.86 -39.72
N GLU A 476 10.95 18.22 -40.89
CA GLU A 476 11.22 17.30 -42.01
C GLU A 476 12.37 16.33 -41.72
N LYS A 477 13.30 16.72 -40.84
CA LYS A 477 14.48 15.94 -40.46
C LYS A 477 14.45 15.52 -39.00
N ARG A 478 13.25 15.48 -38.39
CA ARG A 478 13.10 15.26 -36.95
C ARG A 478 13.69 13.93 -36.49
N ALA A 479 13.45 12.85 -37.24
CA ALA A 479 14.01 11.53 -36.93
C ALA A 479 15.54 11.52 -36.99
N GLN A 480 16.14 12.20 -37.98
CA GLN A 480 17.59 12.33 -38.12
C GLN A 480 18.19 13.16 -36.98
N ALA A 481 17.54 14.28 -36.61
CA ALA A 481 17.95 15.10 -35.48
C ALA A 481 17.87 14.32 -34.16
N ASP A 482 16.75 13.62 -33.93
CA ASP A 482 16.55 12.79 -32.73
C ASP A 482 17.60 11.67 -32.66
N GLN A 483 17.97 11.04 -33.78
CA GLN A 483 19.02 10.03 -33.85
C GLN A 483 20.40 10.63 -33.53
N GLN A 484 20.74 11.79 -34.11
CA GLN A 484 22.01 12.46 -33.85
C GLN A 484 22.13 12.90 -32.39
N HIS A 485 21.04 13.38 -31.79
CA HIS A 485 21.05 13.86 -30.41
C HIS A 485 20.98 12.71 -29.40
N ALA A 486 20.49 11.53 -29.79
CA ALA A 486 20.39 10.37 -28.91
C ALA A 486 21.74 9.92 -28.34
N ARG A 487 22.85 10.17 -29.05
CA ARG A 487 24.21 9.84 -28.59
C ARG A 487 24.64 10.57 -27.32
N PHE A 488 23.99 11.67 -26.97
CA PHE A 488 24.27 12.43 -25.75
C PHE A 488 23.40 11.99 -24.56
N ASN A 489 22.32 11.24 -24.82
CA ASN A 489 21.38 10.85 -23.77
C ASN A 489 22.04 9.96 -22.72
N ASN A 490 21.70 10.16 -21.46
CA ASN A 490 22.05 9.27 -20.37
C ASN A 490 20.82 8.47 -19.93
N ALA A 491 21.02 7.20 -19.58
CA ALA A 491 19.96 6.27 -19.24
C ALA A 491 19.11 6.72 -18.04
N LYS A 492 19.67 7.55 -17.14
CA LYS A 492 19.03 7.98 -15.89
C LYS A 492 18.87 9.50 -15.77
N SER A 493 19.38 10.33 -16.69
CA SER A 493 19.39 11.79 -16.51
C SER A 493 19.42 12.60 -17.80
N ASP A 494 18.43 13.48 -17.97
CA ASP A 494 18.48 14.51 -19.02
C ASP A 494 19.48 15.62 -18.67
N PHE A 495 19.84 15.81 -17.40
CA PHE A 495 20.85 16.81 -16.98
C PHE A 495 22.25 16.38 -17.41
N VAL A 496 22.57 15.09 -17.27
CA VAL A 496 23.85 14.53 -17.73
C VAL A 496 23.98 14.65 -19.25
N ALA A 497 22.87 14.58 -19.99
CA ALA A 497 22.89 14.77 -21.44
C ALA A 497 23.40 16.17 -21.85
N TRP A 498 23.20 17.20 -21.02
CA TRP A 498 23.81 18.51 -21.23
C TRP A 498 25.32 18.49 -21.05
N VAL A 499 25.82 17.78 -20.04
CA VAL A 499 27.27 17.65 -19.80
C VAL A 499 27.94 16.90 -20.95
N ASN A 500 27.33 15.81 -21.42
CA ASN A 500 27.82 15.04 -22.57
C ASN A 500 27.86 15.89 -23.85
N LEU A 501 26.79 16.63 -24.13
CA LEU A 501 26.74 17.54 -25.29
C LEU A 501 27.81 18.64 -25.17
N TRP A 502 27.99 19.21 -23.99
CA TRP A 502 28.98 20.25 -23.74
C TRP A 502 30.40 19.75 -23.99
N GLN A 503 30.76 18.59 -23.44
CA GLN A 503 32.08 17.99 -23.64
C GLN A 503 32.37 17.77 -25.12
N TYR A 504 31.42 17.17 -25.84
CA TYR A 504 31.54 16.98 -27.29
C TYR A 504 31.74 18.31 -28.03
N VAL A 505 30.89 19.30 -27.77
CA VAL A 505 30.97 20.59 -28.47
C VAL A 505 32.29 21.32 -28.16
N GLU A 506 32.76 21.28 -26.91
CA GLU A 506 34.01 21.92 -26.52
C GLU A 506 35.24 21.24 -27.12
N GLU A 507 35.23 19.91 -27.22
CA GLU A 507 36.28 19.14 -27.91
C GLU A 507 36.33 19.53 -29.40
N GLN A 508 35.18 19.50 -30.09
CA GLN A 508 35.11 19.87 -31.50
C GLN A 508 35.50 21.35 -31.73
N ARG A 509 35.16 22.25 -30.81
CA ARG A 509 35.54 23.67 -30.90
C ARG A 509 37.04 23.89 -30.74
N GLN A 510 37.74 23.03 -30.00
CA GLN A 510 39.20 23.09 -29.87
C GLN A 510 39.90 22.50 -31.09
N ALA A 511 39.32 21.45 -31.68
CA ALA A 511 39.89 20.75 -32.84
C ALA A 511 39.62 21.44 -34.19
N LEU A 512 38.49 22.14 -34.34
CA LEU A 512 38.03 22.69 -35.62
C LEU A 512 38.16 24.22 -35.70
N SER A 513 38.38 24.74 -36.92
CA SER A 513 38.22 26.18 -37.19
C SER A 513 36.76 26.63 -37.01
N GLN A 514 36.52 27.93 -36.80
CA GLN A 514 35.15 28.44 -36.62
C GLN A 514 34.20 28.10 -37.78
N ASN A 515 34.68 28.15 -39.03
CA ASN A 515 33.87 27.80 -40.20
C ASN A 515 33.56 26.30 -40.25
N GLN A 516 34.51 25.43 -39.89
CA GLN A 516 34.29 23.99 -39.82
C GLN A 516 33.32 23.63 -38.69
N LEU A 517 33.46 24.27 -37.52
CA LEU A 517 32.54 24.10 -36.40
C LEU A 517 31.11 24.53 -36.77
N ARG A 518 30.95 25.65 -37.49
CA ARG A 518 29.64 26.10 -37.97
C ARG A 518 28.98 25.06 -38.88
N LYS A 519 29.73 24.50 -39.83
CA LYS A 519 29.26 23.42 -40.72
C LYS A 519 28.95 22.13 -39.96
N LEU A 520 29.74 21.79 -38.93
CA LEU A 520 29.47 20.65 -38.05
C LEU A 520 28.13 20.83 -37.32
N CYS A 521 27.92 22.00 -36.69
CA CYS A 521 26.68 22.31 -35.98
C CYS A 521 25.47 22.16 -36.91
N GLU A 522 25.53 22.69 -38.13
CA GLU A 522 24.45 22.56 -39.11
C GLU A 522 24.17 21.09 -39.49
N ARG A 523 25.24 20.31 -39.77
CA ARG A 523 25.12 18.88 -40.11
C ARG A 523 24.51 18.03 -38.99
N GLU A 524 24.72 18.43 -37.75
CA GLU A 524 24.28 17.68 -36.56
C GLU A 524 23.07 18.30 -35.86
N PHE A 525 22.38 19.22 -36.54
CA PHE A 525 21.17 19.87 -36.03
C PHE A 525 21.40 20.58 -34.70
N LEU A 526 22.50 21.31 -34.60
CA LEU A 526 22.85 22.17 -33.48
C LEU A 526 22.92 23.63 -33.95
N SER A 527 22.36 24.53 -33.15
CA SER A 527 22.40 25.95 -33.43
C SER A 527 23.73 26.55 -32.97
N TYR A 528 24.60 26.89 -33.92
CA TYR A 528 25.91 27.50 -33.63
C TYR A 528 25.81 28.74 -32.73
N LEU A 529 24.80 29.58 -32.95
CA LEU A 529 24.59 30.80 -32.17
C LEU A 529 24.16 30.51 -30.73
N ARG A 530 23.25 29.55 -30.51
CA ARG A 530 22.82 29.16 -29.16
C ARG A 530 23.93 28.43 -28.40
N ILE A 531 24.77 27.65 -29.09
CA ILE A 531 26.00 27.09 -28.50
C ILE A 531 26.92 28.21 -28.02
N ARG A 532 27.12 29.25 -28.84
CA ARG A 532 27.95 30.39 -28.46
C ARG A 532 27.36 31.12 -27.25
N GLU A 533 26.06 31.36 -27.24
CA GLU A 533 25.36 31.97 -26.10
C GLU A 533 25.46 31.12 -24.83
N TRP A 534 25.25 29.80 -24.93
CA TRP A 534 25.42 28.87 -23.82
C TRP A 534 26.82 28.98 -23.22
N ARG A 535 27.85 28.98 -24.07
CA ARG A 535 29.25 29.11 -23.64
C ARG A 535 29.57 30.46 -23.01
N GLU A 536 28.98 31.54 -23.52
CA GLU A 536 29.11 32.88 -22.95
C GLU A 536 28.48 32.96 -21.55
N VAL A 537 27.26 32.41 -21.36
CA VAL A 537 26.61 32.32 -20.04
C VAL A 537 27.44 31.47 -19.08
N HIS A 538 27.92 30.31 -19.52
CA HIS A 538 28.80 29.45 -18.74
C HIS A 538 30.06 30.22 -18.28
N HIS A 539 30.71 30.94 -19.19
CA HIS A 539 31.90 31.74 -18.87
C HIS A 539 31.60 32.84 -17.83
N GLN A 540 30.47 33.55 -17.94
CA GLN A 540 30.08 34.54 -16.93
C GLN A 540 29.87 33.93 -15.54
N LEU A 541 29.23 32.77 -15.49
CA LEU A 541 29.03 32.06 -14.23
C LEU A 541 30.36 31.57 -13.64
N VAL A 542 31.26 31.07 -14.48
CA VAL A 542 32.65 30.73 -14.07
C VAL A 542 33.35 31.95 -13.47
N LEU A 543 33.28 33.13 -14.13
CA LEU A 543 33.89 34.35 -13.60
C LEU A 543 33.26 34.78 -12.27
N SER A 544 31.93 34.68 -12.14
CA SER A 544 31.22 35.01 -10.90
C SER A 544 31.62 34.06 -9.77
N CYS A 545 31.67 32.75 -10.04
CA CYS A 545 32.14 31.74 -9.07
C CYS A 545 33.60 31.97 -8.66
N ARG A 546 34.49 32.35 -9.59
CA ARG A 546 35.89 32.70 -9.30
C ARG A 546 36.00 33.95 -8.44
N GLN A 547 35.20 34.99 -8.70
CA GLN A 547 35.12 36.19 -7.84
C GLN A 547 34.66 35.85 -6.41
N MET A 548 33.83 34.81 -6.28
CA MET A 548 33.41 34.24 -4.99
C MET A 548 34.43 33.26 -4.39
N LYS A 549 35.62 33.12 -5.01
CA LYS A 549 36.72 32.23 -4.60
C LYS A 549 36.43 30.73 -4.69
N PHE A 550 35.47 30.31 -5.52
CA PHE A 550 35.24 28.89 -5.78
C PHE A 550 36.27 28.32 -6.76
N ARG A 551 36.67 27.06 -6.52
CA ARG A 551 37.58 26.32 -7.41
C ARG A 551 36.83 25.86 -8.64
N VAL A 552 37.32 26.24 -9.83
CA VAL A 552 36.77 25.81 -11.13
C VAL A 552 37.84 25.06 -11.89
N THR A 553 37.56 23.82 -12.28
CA THR A 553 38.46 22.91 -13.01
C THR A 553 37.82 22.45 -14.32
N PRO A 554 38.54 21.72 -15.20
CA PRO A 554 37.91 21.11 -16.37
C PRO A 554 36.77 20.17 -15.97
N VAL A 555 35.75 20.09 -16.84
CA VAL A 555 34.57 19.21 -16.66
C VAL A 555 35.01 17.75 -16.78
N GLN A 556 34.66 16.93 -15.79
CA GLN A 556 34.97 15.50 -15.78
C GLN A 556 33.80 14.66 -16.30
N ALA A 557 33.98 13.35 -16.46
CA ALA A 557 32.89 12.45 -16.83
C ALA A 557 31.76 12.53 -15.78
N ALA A 558 30.55 12.84 -16.23
CA ALA A 558 29.43 13.12 -15.33
C ALA A 558 28.93 11.88 -14.56
N ASP A 559 29.20 10.67 -15.07
CA ASP A 559 28.76 9.42 -14.43
C ASP A 559 29.46 9.19 -13.07
N ASP A 560 30.74 9.57 -12.94
CA ASP A 560 31.49 9.48 -11.68
C ASP A 560 30.95 10.42 -10.59
N LYS A 561 30.28 11.51 -11.00
CA LYS A 561 29.74 12.56 -10.13
C LYS A 561 28.23 12.58 -10.09
N TYR A 562 27.56 11.52 -10.57
CA TYR A 562 26.10 11.49 -10.73
C TYR A 562 25.36 11.89 -9.45
N GLU A 563 25.65 11.23 -8.32
CA GLU A 563 25.00 11.52 -7.04
C GLU A 563 25.27 12.97 -6.57
N ALA A 564 26.52 13.43 -6.66
CA ALA A 564 26.88 14.79 -6.25
C ALA A 564 26.14 15.86 -7.08
N ILE A 565 26.06 15.67 -8.40
CA ILE A 565 25.34 16.57 -9.31
C ILE A 565 23.85 16.61 -8.93
N HIS A 566 23.21 15.45 -8.78
CA HIS A 566 21.77 15.41 -8.54
C HIS A 566 21.39 15.86 -7.13
N ARG A 567 22.22 15.62 -6.11
CA ARG A 567 22.06 16.23 -4.78
C ARG A 567 22.16 17.75 -4.83
N ALA A 568 23.10 18.31 -5.61
CA ALA A 568 23.18 19.75 -5.81
C ALA A 568 21.94 20.30 -6.54
N LEU A 569 21.46 19.61 -7.60
CA LEU A 569 20.24 19.96 -8.32
C LEU A 569 19.01 20.01 -7.40
N LEU A 570 18.88 19.04 -6.49
CA LEU A 570 17.77 18.97 -5.54
C LEU A 570 17.64 20.25 -4.71
N THR A 571 18.75 20.90 -4.35
CA THR A 571 18.73 22.12 -3.51
C THR A 571 17.98 23.29 -4.15
N GLY A 572 17.99 23.40 -5.48
CA GLY A 572 17.20 24.40 -6.22
C GLY A 572 15.87 23.88 -6.74
N LEU A 573 15.70 22.56 -6.83
CA LEU A 573 14.57 21.91 -7.51
C LEU A 573 13.71 21.06 -6.56
N LEU A 574 13.75 21.31 -5.25
CA LEU A 574 12.94 20.59 -4.24
C LEU A 574 11.43 20.62 -4.56
N GLY A 575 10.93 21.71 -5.12
CA GLY A 575 9.53 21.83 -5.53
C GLY A 575 9.17 21.04 -6.81
N ASN A 576 10.16 20.43 -7.46
CA ASN A 576 10.05 19.75 -8.75
C ASN A 576 10.34 18.24 -8.67
N ILE A 577 10.33 17.67 -7.48
CA ILE A 577 10.47 16.22 -7.28
C ILE A 577 9.13 15.52 -7.55
N ALA A 578 9.22 14.25 -7.98
CA ALA A 578 8.06 13.43 -8.20
C ALA A 578 8.33 11.94 -7.93
N GLN A 579 7.33 11.28 -7.36
CA GLN A 579 7.28 9.83 -7.12
C GLN A 579 6.30 9.18 -8.10
N GLN A 580 6.71 8.06 -8.69
CA GLN A 580 5.85 7.28 -9.58
C GLN A 580 4.66 6.74 -8.80
N ASP A 581 3.46 6.96 -9.35
CA ASP A 581 2.20 6.49 -8.80
C ASP A 581 1.81 5.18 -9.49
N GLU A 582 1.45 5.28 -10.77
CA GLU A 582 1.09 4.15 -11.61
C GLU A 582 1.51 4.39 -13.07
N GLY A 583 2.20 3.42 -13.67
CA GLY A 583 2.64 3.50 -15.07
C GLY A 583 3.47 4.75 -15.35
N ARG A 584 2.95 5.68 -16.16
CA ARG A 584 3.61 6.96 -16.50
C ARG A 584 3.10 8.16 -15.69
N LYS A 585 2.21 7.95 -14.71
CA LYS A 585 1.67 8.99 -13.84
C LYS A 585 2.52 9.12 -12.59
N PHE A 586 2.72 10.36 -12.16
CA PHE A 586 3.57 10.73 -11.03
C PHE A 586 2.79 11.59 -10.02
N ASN A 587 3.05 11.35 -8.74
CA ASN A 587 2.76 12.27 -7.64
C ASN A 587 3.95 13.23 -7.51
N ALA A 588 3.80 14.45 -8.00
CA ALA A 588 4.76 15.53 -7.82
C ALA A 588 4.51 16.29 -6.51
N ALA A 589 5.53 17.02 -6.06
CA ALA A 589 5.47 17.85 -4.86
C ALA A 589 4.20 18.72 -4.84
N ARG A 590 3.66 18.91 -3.62
CA ARG A 590 2.39 19.56 -3.33
C ARG A 590 1.18 18.80 -3.91
N ASN A 591 1.24 17.46 -3.88
CA ASN A 591 0.18 16.52 -4.28
C ASN A 591 -0.33 16.71 -5.73
N ARG A 592 0.55 17.09 -6.65
CA ARG A 592 0.17 17.32 -8.05
C ARG A 592 0.29 16.02 -8.86
N LYS A 593 -0.66 15.75 -9.75
CA LYS A 593 -0.51 14.67 -10.74
C LYS A 593 0.25 15.20 -11.95
N ALA A 594 1.29 14.49 -12.38
CA ALA A 594 2.13 14.90 -13.49
C ALA A 594 2.58 13.71 -14.36
N GLN A 595 3.09 14.00 -15.55
CA GLN A 595 3.66 13.01 -16.47
C GLN A 595 5.00 13.50 -17.03
N VAL A 596 5.95 12.58 -17.26
CA VAL A 596 7.21 12.91 -17.94
C VAL A 596 6.92 13.37 -19.38
N PHE A 597 7.53 14.50 -19.78
CA PHE A 597 7.34 15.05 -21.12
C PHE A 597 7.92 14.11 -22.20
N PRO A 598 7.22 13.86 -23.33
CA PRO A 598 7.65 12.87 -24.33
C PRO A 598 9.06 13.03 -24.92
N ALA A 599 9.59 14.26 -24.92
CA ALA A 599 10.93 14.54 -25.44
C ALA A 599 12.07 14.22 -24.44
N SER A 600 11.74 13.88 -23.19
CA SER A 600 12.72 13.45 -22.18
C SER A 600 13.26 12.05 -22.49
N GLY A 601 14.54 11.82 -22.22
CA GLY A 601 15.14 10.49 -22.28
C GLY A 601 14.50 9.51 -21.30
N GLN A 602 13.89 10.04 -20.23
CA GLN A 602 13.23 9.27 -19.18
C GLN A 602 11.77 8.91 -19.52
N TYR A 603 11.23 9.33 -20.67
CA TYR A 603 9.82 9.12 -21.00
C TYR A 603 9.44 7.63 -21.19
N LYS A 604 10.32 6.86 -21.85
CA LYS A 604 10.03 5.44 -22.17
C LYS A 604 10.06 4.55 -20.94
N LYS A 605 11.06 4.75 -20.06
CA LYS A 605 11.29 4.00 -18.82
C LYS A 605 11.52 4.98 -17.66
N PRO A 606 10.47 5.64 -17.17
CA PRO A 606 10.64 6.65 -16.13
C PRO A 606 11.00 5.98 -14.79
N PRO A 607 11.93 6.55 -14.01
CA PRO A 607 12.34 5.99 -12.72
C PRO A 607 11.26 6.20 -11.65
N LYS A 608 11.31 5.42 -10.56
CA LYS A 608 10.35 5.50 -9.44
C LYS A 608 10.36 6.86 -8.74
N TRP A 609 11.53 7.48 -8.65
CA TRP A 609 11.72 8.80 -8.10
C TRP A 609 12.53 9.62 -9.08
N LEU A 610 12.10 10.87 -9.29
CA LEU A 610 12.80 11.79 -10.18
C LEU A 610 12.76 13.23 -9.68
N VAL A 611 13.69 14.02 -10.20
CA VAL A 611 13.68 15.47 -10.17
C VAL A 611 13.55 16.00 -11.60
N ALA A 612 12.78 17.07 -11.78
CA ALA A 612 12.62 17.77 -13.06
C ALA A 612 13.16 19.20 -13.00
N ALA A 613 13.71 19.70 -14.11
CA ALA A 613 14.11 21.11 -14.20
C ALA A 613 12.90 22.05 -14.15
N GLU A 614 11.80 21.65 -14.79
CA GLU A 614 10.57 22.43 -14.89
C GLU A 614 9.32 21.57 -14.73
N LEU A 615 8.31 22.13 -14.05
CA LEU A 615 6.93 21.68 -14.10
C LEU A 615 6.12 22.70 -14.89
N VAL A 616 5.61 22.30 -16.06
CA VAL A 616 4.85 23.18 -16.95
C VAL A 616 3.44 22.61 -17.14
N GLU A 617 2.44 23.44 -16.94
CA GLU A 617 1.04 23.08 -17.17
C GLU A 617 0.61 23.56 -18.56
N THR A 618 0.23 22.60 -19.40
CA THR A 618 -0.36 22.86 -20.73
C THR A 618 -1.79 22.30 -20.75
N SER A 619 -2.03 21.13 -21.35
CA SER A 619 -3.28 20.37 -21.15
C SER A 619 -3.29 19.59 -19.83
N GLN A 620 -2.10 19.24 -19.34
CA GLN A 620 -1.84 18.60 -18.06
C GLN A 620 -0.46 19.06 -17.57
N VAL A 621 -0.07 18.66 -16.35
CA VAL A 621 1.24 18.99 -15.79
C VAL A 621 2.30 18.04 -16.35
N PHE A 622 3.30 18.61 -17.01
CA PHE A 622 4.43 17.86 -17.55
C PHE A 622 5.72 18.16 -16.79
N LEU A 623 6.48 17.09 -16.51
CA LEU A 623 7.83 17.11 -15.95
C LEU A 623 8.82 17.15 -17.12
N ARG A 624 9.63 18.21 -17.21
CA ARG A 624 10.60 18.41 -18.31
C ARG A 624 12.02 18.36 -17.78
N GLN A 625 12.91 17.76 -18.56
CA GLN A 625 14.31 17.52 -18.23
C GLN A 625 14.44 16.78 -16.88
N CYS A 626 14.26 15.47 -16.94
CA CYS A 626 14.09 14.64 -15.76
C CYS A 626 15.35 13.82 -15.47
N ALA A 627 15.58 13.50 -14.20
CA ALA A 627 16.58 12.53 -13.79
C ALA A 627 16.15 11.71 -12.58
N ALA A 628 16.62 10.47 -12.53
CA ALA A 628 16.42 9.56 -11.41
C ALA A 628 17.10 10.11 -10.14
N ILE A 629 16.45 9.97 -9.00
CA ILE A 629 17.01 10.31 -7.69
C ILE A 629 16.70 9.19 -6.70
N GLU A 630 17.53 9.07 -5.66
CA GLU A 630 17.19 8.27 -4.49
C GLU A 630 16.45 9.13 -3.46
N PRO A 631 15.33 8.64 -2.87
CA PRO A 631 14.55 9.43 -1.92
C PRO A 631 15.37 9.84 -0.69
N GLY A 632 16.32 9.01 -0.25
CA GLY A 632 17.19 9.31 0.89
C GLY A 632 17.99 10.61 0.76
N TRP A 633 18.32 11.04 -0.47
CA TRP A 633 19.04 12.30 -0.72
C TRP A 633 18.25 13.54 -0.28
N LEU A 634 16.91 13.45 -0.25
CA LEU A 634 16.03 14.54 0.16
C LEU A 634 16.13 14.85 1.65
N LEU A 635 16.52 13.88 2.48
CA LEU A 635 16.61 14.01 3.94
C LEU A 635 17.70 15.02 4.37
N GLU A 636 18.74 15.20 3.56
CA GLU A 636 19.87 16.08 3.86
C GLU A 636 19.80 17.43 3.12
N THR A 637 18.85 17.59 2.18
CA THR A 637 18.86 18.76 1.29
C THR A 637 18.41 20.04 2.00
N ASN A 638 17.26 19.99 2.69
CA ASN A 638 16.79 21.06 3.57
C ASN A 638 15.94 20.44 4.69
N PRO A 639 16.54 20.10 5.84
CA PRO A 639 15.85 19.42 6.94
C PRO A 639 14.67 20.20 7.53
N GLU A 640 14.69 21.54 7.45
CA GLU A 640 13.63 22.40 8.00
C GLU A 640 12.29 22.25 7.26
N LEU A 641 12.32 21.75 6.01
CA LEU A 641 11.12 21.51 5.20
C LEU A 641 10.51 20.12 5.42
N LEU A 642 11.23 19.22 6.10
CA LEU A 642 10.78 17.86 6.34
C LEU A 642 9.70 17.85 7.42
N LYS A 643 8.59 17.19 7.13
CA LYS A 643 7.54 16.91 8.11
C LYS A 643 7.72 15.50 8.64
N ARG A 644 8.01 15.39 9.93
CA ARG A 644 8.15 14.14 10.66
C ARG A 644 6.85 13.85 11.40
N HIS A 645 6.24 12.71 11.10
CA HIS A 645 5.03 12.24 11.75
C HIS A 645 5.36 10.93 12.48
N HIS A 646 5.07 10.89 13.77
CA HIS A 646 5.31 9.73 14.62
C HIS A 646 3.99 9.03 14.91
N TYR A 647 3.94 7.70 14.79
CA TYR A 647 2.74 6.92 14.97
C TYR A 647 3.05 5.55 15.57
N GLU A 648 2.00 4.89 16.10
CA GLU A 648 2.10 3.61 16.81
C GLU A 648 3.18 3.62 17.91
N PRO A 649 3.15 4.56 18.88
CA PRO A 649 4.05 4.49 20.02
C PRO A 649 3.70 3.24 20.83
N ALA A 650 4.70 2.39 21.07
CA ALA A 650 4.50 1.12 21.78
C ALA A 650 5.71 0.81 22.67
N TRP A 651 5.44 0.17 23.81
CA TRP A 651 6.49 -0.31 24.68
C TRP A 651 7.28 -1.44 24.02
N ASN A 652 8.62 -1.31 24.01
CA ASN A 652 9.51 -2.33 23.52
C ASN A 652 10.28 -2.96 24.68
N ALA A 653 9.79 -4.11 25.16
CA ALA A 653 10.38 -4.83 26.31
C ALA A 653 11.88 -5.16 26.15
N ARG A 654 12.35 -5.42 24.92
CA ARG A 654 13.76 -5.76 24.65
C ARG A 654 14.70 -4.58 24.90
N SER A 655 14.29 -3.38 24.52
CA SER A 655 15.07 -2.15 24.69
C SER A 655 14.72 -1.38 25.97
N GLY A 656 13.59 -1.71 26.61
CA GLY A 656 13.08 -1.00 27.79
C GLY A 656 12.69 0.45 27.48
N ARG A 657 12.19 0.71 26.27
CA ARG A 657 11.86 2.06 25.79
C ARG A 657 10.56 2.04 25.00
N VAL A 658 9.85 3.16 24.98
CA VAL A 658 8.75 3.39 24.03
C VAL A 658 9.35 3.75 22.68
N MET A 659 8.97 2.99 21.66
CA MET A 659 9.40 3.18 20.28
C MET A 659 8.18 3.57 19.45
N ALA A 660 8.34 4.53 18.55
CA ALA A 660 7.32 4.89 17.56
C ALA A 660 7.86 4.67 16.15
N LYS A 661 6.99 4.47 15.18
CA LYS A 661 7.35 4.53 13.77
C LYS A 661 7.37 5.99 13.32
N GLU A 662 8.38 6.36 12.55
CA GLU A 662 8.52 7.68 11.94
C GLU A 662 8.21 7.59 10.43
N ARG A 663 7.38 8.53 9.99
CA ARG A 663 7.17 8.87 8.59
C ARG A 663 7.75 10.25 8.32
N VAL A 664 8.70 10.33 7.40
CA VAL A 664 9.25 11.61 6.93
C VAL A 664 8.67 11.93 5.57
N SER A 665 8.06 13.10 5.45
CA SER A 665 7.46 13.59 4.20
C SER A 665 7.99 14.97 3.82
N LEU A 666 8.05 15.23 2.51
CA LEU A 666 8.41 16.52 1.95
C LEU A 666 7.37 16.90 0.90
N PHE A 667 6.73 18.06 1.09
CA PHE A 667 5.68 18.57 0.21
C PHE A 667 4.58 17.55 -0.14
N GLY A 668 4.20 16.69 0.81
CA GLY A 668 3.16 15.67 0.62
C GLY A 668 3.64 14.35 0.03
N LEU A 669 4.92 14.24 -0.36
CA LEU A 669 5.52 12.97 -0.77
C LEU A 669 6.20 12.30 0.42
N THR A 670 5.95 11.00 0.59
CA THR A 670 6.58 10.20 1.65
C THR A 670 7.99 9.79 1.22
N ILE A 671 9.00 10.28 1.92
CA ILE A 671 10.42 9.98 1.64
C ILE A 671 10.84 8.69 2.32
N SER A 672 10.49 8.53 3.59
CA SER A 672 10.76 7.33 4.39
C SER A 672 9.58 7.06 5.32
N ASP A 673 9.28 5.79 5.56
CA ASP A 673 8.18 5.35 6.41
C ASP A 673 8.57 4.10 7.20
N GLY A 674 8.10 4.01 8.44
CA GLY A 674 8.28 2.83 9.29
C GLY A 674 9.62 2.73 10.02
N GLN A 675 10.49 3.75 9.97
CA GLN A 675 11.71 3.74 10.78
C GLN A 675 11.37 3.87 12.27
N ARG A 676 11.92 3.00 13.11
CA ARG A 676 11.66 3.04 14.55
C ARG A 676 12.55 4.07 15.23
N VAL A 677 11.94 5.01 15.92
CA VAL A 677 12.62 6.08 16.67
C VAL A 677 12.25 6.02 18.15
N HIS A 678 13.16 6.52 18.98
CA HIS A 678 12.93 6.61 20.42
C HIS A 678 11.89 7.69 20.73
N PHE A 679 10.75 7.29 21.29
CA PHE A 679 9.59 8.20 21.42
C PHE A 679 9.69 9.15 22.61
N ALA A 680 10.43 8.80 23.66
CA ALA A 680 10.52 9.64 24.86
C ALA A 680 11.22 11.00 24.61
N GLY A 681 12.06 11.09 23.57
CA GLY A 681 12.63 12.38 23.13
C GLY A 681 11.66 13.27 22.35
N ILE A 682 10.51 12.74 21.95
CA ILE A 682 9.48 13.41 21.15
C ILE A 682 8.29 13.78 22.05
N ASP A 683 7.76 12.79 22.79
CA ASP A 683 6.68 12.96 23.77
C ASP A 683 6.97 12.11 25.00
N GLN A 684 7.55 12.77 26.00
CA GLN A 684 7.93 12.14 27.26
C GLN A 684 6.73 11.72 28.10
N LYS A 685 5.65 12.50 28.07
CA LYS A 685 4.44 12.24 28.87
C LYS A 685 3.76 10.97 28.38
N THR A 686 3.47 10.90 27.08
CA THR A 686 2.85 9.71 26.48
C THR A 686 3.77 8.48 26.61
N SER A 687 5.09 8.66 26.50
CA SER A 687 6.05 7.56 26.71
C SER A 687 6.04 7.00 28.13
N ARG A 688 5.91 7.88 29.14
CA ARG A 688 5.77 7.48 30.53
C ARG A 688 4.45 6.73 30.75
N GLU A 689 3.34 7.25 30.21
CA GLU A 689 2.04 6.60 30.34
C GLU A 689 2.06 5.17 29.77
N ILE A 690 2.60 5.01 28.56
CA ILE A 690 2.77 3.70 27.90
C ILE A 690 3.72 2.80 28.69
N MET A 691 4.83 3.32 29.23
CA MET A 691 5.74 2.52 30.06
C MET A 691 5.04 2.00 31.32
N ILE A 692 4.25 2.84 31.99
CA ILE A 692 3.53 2.41 33.20
C ILE A 692 2.50 1.35 32.83
N ARG A 693 1.65 1.59 31.84
CA ARG A 693 0.60 0.65 31.43
C ARG A 693 1.19 -0.64 30.87
N ASP A 694 1.90 -0.56 29.76
CA ASP A 694 2.37 -1.74 29.04
C ASP A 694 3.58 -2.39 29.72
N GLY A 695 4.44 -1.58 30.35
CA GLY A 695 5.62 -2.08 31.03
C GLY A 695 5.30 -2.57 32.45
N LEU A 696 4.83 -1.68 33.34
CA LEU A 696 4.70 -1.98 34.77
C LEU A 696 3.41 -2.70 35.11
N VAL A 697 2.25 -2.21 34.67
CA VAL A 697 0.96 -2.83 34.98
C VAL A 697 0.85 -4.19 34.30
N SER A 698 1.13 -4.28 32.99
CA SER A 698 1.11 -5.54 32.25
C SER A 698 2.35 -6.43 32.49
N GLY A 699 3.39 -5.92 33.16
CA GLY A 699 4.60 -6.68 33.48
C GLY A 699 5.52 -7.00 32.31
N ASN A 700 5.40 -6.30 31.17
CA ASN A 700 6.18 -6.56 29.95
C ASN A 700 7.63 -6.03 30.03
N PHE A 701 8.38 -6.44 31.04
CA PHE A 701 9.81 -6.13 31.18
C PHE A 701 10.66 -7.37 30.88
N ARG A 702 11.76 -7.19 30.13
CA ARG A 702 12.72 -8.29 29.90
C ARG A 702 13.34 -8.80 31.20
N GLN A 703 13.66 -7.88 32.11
CA GLN A 703 14.16 -8.16 33.46
C GLN A 703 13.40 -7.27 34.44
N PRO A 704 12.27 -7.75 35.00
CA PRO A 704 11.48 -6.95 35.92
C PRO A 704 12.27 -6.67 37.21
N PRO A 705 12.26 -5.43 37.73
CA PRO A 705 12.82 -5.11 39.04
C PRO A 705 12.13 -5.88 40.19
N GLU A 706 12.78 -5.97 41.34
CA GLU A 706 12.26 -6.74 42.50
C GLU A 706 10.86 -6.30 42.96
N PHE A 707 10.58 -4.99 43.03
CA PHE A 707 9.23 -4.50 43.37
C PHE A 707 8.17 -5.00 42.37
N LEU A 708 8.52 -5.03 41.08
CA LEU A 708 7.60 -5.42 40.03
C LEU A 708 7.31 -6.92 40.07
N LYS A 709 8.31 -7.75 40.37
CA LYS A 709 8.11 -9.19 40.61
C LYS A 709 7.15 -9.45 41.77
N HIS A 710 7.31 -8.70 42.87
CA HIS A 710 6.41 -8.76 44.03
C HIS A 710 4.97 -8.36 43.65
N ASN A 711 4.81 -7.23 42.95
CA ASN A 711 3.49 -6.72 42.55
C ASN A 711 2.78 -7.68 41.58
N LEU A 712 3.49 -8.19 40.57
CA LEU A 712 2.92 -9.15 39.61
C LEU A 712 2.50 -10.46 40.29
N LYS A 713 3.27 -10.93 41.28
CA LYS A 713 2.88 -12.08 42.09
C LYS A 713 1.61 -11.79 42.89
N LEU A 714 1.54 -10.63 43.55
CA LEU A 714 0.38 -10.24 44.34
C LEU A 714 -0.89 -10.08 43.48
N VAL A 715 -0.78 -9.45 42.30
CA VAL A 715 -1.88 -9.34 41.33
C VAL A 715 -2.32 -10.74 40.88
N SER A 716 -1.37 -11.63 40.55
CA SER A 716 -1.68 -13.02 40.19
C SER A 716 -2.41 -13.76 41.31
N ASP A 717 -1.99 -13.59 42.57
CA ASP A 717 -2.63 -14.23 43.73
C ASP A 717 -4.08 -13.75 43.91
N VAL A 718 -4.34 -12.45 43.66
CA VAL A 718 -5.69 -11.87 43.72
C VAL A 718 -6.55 -12.29 42.54
N MET A 719 -6.02 -12.31 41.32
CA MET A 719 -6.73 -12.81 40.13
C MET A 719 -7.13 -14.29 40.27
N GLU A 720 -6.27 -15.09 40.90
CA GLU A 720 -6.59 -16.48 41.23
C GLU A 720 -7.77 -16.54 42.22
N LEU A 721 -7.78 -15.65 43.21
CA LEU A 721 -8.86 -15.54 44.19
C LEU A 721 -10.18 -15.07 43.56
N GLU A 722 -10.16 -14.08 42.66
CA GLU A 722 -11.33 -13.66 41.85
C GLU A 722 -11.90 -14.81 41.03
N SER A 723 -11.02 -15.60 40.41
CA SER A 723 -11.41 -16.75 39.61
C SER A 723 -12.03 -17.86 40.46
N ARG A 724 -11.50 -18.11 41.67
CA ARG A 724 -12.06 -19.08 42.64
C ARG A 724 -13.42 -18.63 43.17
N THR A 725 -13.57 -17.36 43.51
CA THR A 725 -14.78 -16.79 44.13
C THR A 725 -15.83 -16.32 43.12
N ARG A 726 -15.55 -16.43 41.80
CA ARG A 726 -16.40 -15.95 40.69
C ARG A 726 -16.82 -14.48 40.85
N ARG A 727 -15.91 -13.66 41.36
CA ARG A 727 -16.09 -12.23 41.65
C ARG A 727 -14.99 -11.44 40.95
N ARG A 728 -15.36 -10.60 39.97
CA ARG A 728 -14.42 -9.70 39.23
C ARG A 728 -14.26 -8.34 39.89
N ASP A 729 -14.76 -8.20 41.10
CA ASP A 729 -14.75 -6.98 41.89
C ASP A 729 -13.77 -7.07 43.05
N LEU A 730 -12.79 -7.98 43.03
CA LEU A 730 -11.77 -8.07 44.09
C LEU A 730 -10.43 -7.48 43.66
N LEU A 731 -10.06 -7.52 42.38
CA LEU A 731 -8.86 -6.86 41.86
C LEU A 731 -9.20 -5.40 41.52
N VAL A 732 -8.36 -4.48 42.00
CA VAL A 732 -8.43 -3.07 41.57
C VAL A 732 -8.23 -2.94 40.05
N ASP A 733 -8.93 -2.01 39.43
CA ASP A 733 -8.86 -1.79 37.98
C ASP A 733 -7.47 -1.30 37.52
N GLU A 734 -7.18 -1.42 36.22
CA GLU A 734 -5.90 -1.00 35.65
C GLU A 734 -5.59 0.48 35.84
N GLU A 735 -6.60 1.35 35.93
CA GLU A 735 -6.42 2.78 36.16
C GLU A 735 -5.94 3.05 37.60
N SER A 736 -6.45 2.29 38.57
CA SER A 736 -5.98 2.33 39.95
C SER A 736 -4.52 1.87 40.07
N MET A 737 -4.12 0.81 39.36
CA MET A 737 -2.72 0.37 39.31
C MET A 737 -1.81 1.37 38.58
N PHE A 738 -2.31 1.99 37.50
CA PHE A 738 -1.62 3.06 36.79
C PHE A 738 -1.35 4.25 37.73
N ARG A 739 -2.37 4.75 38.42
CA ARG A 739 -2.25 5.87 39.38
C ARG A 739 -1.28 5.55 40.50
N PHE A 740 -1.28 4.31 41.01
CA PHE A 740 -0.33 3.89 42.04
C PHE A 740 1.12 4.15 41.62
N TYR A 741 1.49 3.76 40.41
CA TYR A 741 2.84 4.01 39.88
C TYR A 741 3.04 5.48 39.50
N ASP A 742 2.07 6.12 38.86
CA ASP A 742 2.19 7.50 38.37
C ASP A 742 2.39 8.52 39.51
N GLU A 743 1.72 8.35 40.65
CA GLU A 743 1.88 9.23 41.81
C GLU A 743 3.25 9.11 42.50
N ARG A 744 3.92 7.95 42.34
CA ARG A 744 5.15 7.62 43.09
C ARG A 744 6.42 7.73 42.24
N MET A 745 6.28 7.68 40.91
CA MET A 745 7.41 7.74 39.99
C MET A 745 7.74 9.19 39.55
N PRO A 746 9.03 9.58 39.48
CA PRO A 746 9.43 10.91 39.04
C PRO A 746 9.04 11.26 37.61
N ALA A 747 8.61 12.52 37.39
CA ALA A 747 8.41 13.23 36.12
C ALA A 747 9.06 12.60 34.86
N ASP A 748 10.38 12.49 34.97
CA ASP A 748 11.33 12.20 33.92
C ASP A 748 11.53 10.70 33.63
N CYS A 749 10.95 9.83 34.46
CA CYS A 749 11.07 8.39 34.34
C CYS A 749 10.16 7.83 33.23
N ALA A 750 10.62 7.89 31.97
CA ALA A 750 9.88 7.43 30.79
C ALA A 750 10.53 6.23 30.06
N SER A 751 11.52 5.57 30.68
CA SER A 751 12.16 4.36 30.15
C SER A 751 12.62 3.43 31.26
N GLY A 752 12.84 2.15 30.95
CA GLY A 752 13.37 1.18 31.90
C GLY A 752 14.76 1.53 32.43
N VAL A 753 15.60 2.20 31.62
CA VAL A 753 16.92 2.68 32.06
C VAL A 753 16.77 3.85 33.05
N ALA A 754 15.85 4.78 32.80
CA ALA A 754 15.56 5.86 33.73
C ALA A 754 14.99 5.32 35.05
N LEU A 755 14.12 4.31 34.98
CA LEU A 755 13.56 3.62 36.13
C LEU A 755 14.64 2.93 36.97
N ASP A 756 15.50 2.11 36.36
CA ASP A 756 16.59 1.43 37.08
C ASP A 756 17.57 2.43 37.72
N LYS A 757 17.89 3.52 37.01
CA LYS A 757 18.76 4.58 37.55
C LYS A 757 18.13 5.28 38.77
N TRP A 758 16.83 5.56 38.73
CA TRP A 758 16.14 6.15 39.88
C TRP A 758 16.06 5.16 41.06
N LEU A 759 15.71 3.90 40.80
CA LEU A 759 15.64 2.85 41.84
C LEU A 759 16.97 2.61 42.56
N ARG A 760 18.11 2.79 41.89
CA ARG A 760 19.44 2.67 42.52
C ARG A 760 19.87 3.91 43.29
N ARG A 761 19.33 5.07 42.93
CA ARG A 761 19.69 6.36 43.55
C ARG A 761 18.94 6.59 44.86
N ASP A 762 17.71 6.13 44.94
CA ASP A 762 16.83 6.32 46.08
C ASP A 762 16.57 4.98 46.78
N GLU A 763 17.16 4.81 47.96
CA GLU A 763 17.06 3.58 48.76
C GLU A 763 15.61 3.23 49.16
N GLY A 764 14.71 4.23 49.21
CA GLY A 764 13.29 4.05 49.52
C GLY A 764 12.42 3.71 48.30
N ALA A 765 12.90 3.96 47.09
CA ALA A 765 12.08 3.87 45.87
C ALA A 765 11.53 2.47 45.62
N GLN A 766 12.35 1.43 45.78
CA GLN A 766 11.88 0.04 45.63
C GLN A 766 10.75 -0.31 46.61
N GLN A 767 10.89 0.09 47.87
CA GLN A 767 9.89 -0.21 48.89
C GLN A 767 8.60 0.61 48.66
N SER A 768 8.74 1.85 48.18
CA SER A 768 7.59 2.71 47.85
C SER A 768 6.72 2.16 46.73
N LEU A 769 7.31 1.41 45.79
CA LEU A 769 6.62 0.82 44.65
C LEU A 769 6.10 -0.60 44.91
N LYS A 770 6.32 -1.21 46.08
CA LYS A 770 5.71 -2.50 46.43
C LYS A 770 4.27 -2.28 46.88
N MET A 771 3.34 -2.86 46.13
CA MET A 771 1.92 -2.90 46.48
C MET A 771 1.70 -3.83 47.68
N ARG A 772 0.77 -3.44 48.55
CA ARG A 772 0.24 -4.28 49.64
C ARG A 772 -1.04 -4.97 49.19
N ARG A 773 -1.37 -6.11 49.81
CA ARG A 773 -2.57 -6.88 49.48
C ARG A 773 -3.86 -6.05 49.52
N GLU A 774 -3.99 -5.19 50.54
CA GLU A 774 -5.11 -4.24 50.70
C GLU A 774 -5.21 -3.18 49.58
N GLN A 775 -4.11 -2.89 48.88
CA GLN A 775 -4.07 -1.91 47.78
C GLN A 775 -4.40 -2.55 46.43
N VAL A 776 -4.34 -3.88 46.37
CA VAL A 776 -4.68 -4.68 45.18
C VAL A 776 -6.09 -5.26 45.32
N LEU A 777 -6.61 -5.36 46.56
CA LEU A 777 -7.95 -5.81 46.88
C LEU A 777 -8.94 -4.66 47.02
N THR A 778 -10.13 -4.80 46.44
CA THR A 778 -11.28 -3.92 46.69
C THR A 778 -12.06 -4.30 47.95
N ARG A 779 -12.06 -5.59 48.36
CA ARG A 779 -12.69 -6.11 49.59
C ARG A 779 -12.07 -7.45 50.02
N ASP A 780 -11.97 -7.72 51.33
CA ASP A 780 -11.47 -9.01 51.88
C ASP A 780 -12.61 -10.05 51.99
N PRO A 781 -12.51 -11.23 51.34
CA PRO A 781 -13.55 -12.26 51.37
C PRO A 781 -13.51 -13.22 52.58
N GLY A 782 -12.46 -13.23 53.41
CA GLY A 782 -12.35 -14.08 54.61
C GLY A 782 -11.98 -15.56 54.37
N SER A 783 -11.47 -16.24 55.39
CA SER A 783 -10.88 -17.61 55.29
C SER A 783 -11.88 -18.74 55.05
N GLU A 784 -13.14 -18.59 55.50
CA GLU A 784 -14.20 -19.59 55.29
C GLU A 784 -14.56 -19.80 53.80
N VAL A 785 -14.27 -18.81 52.94
CA VAL A 785 -14.46 -18.90 51.50
C VAL A 785 -13.41 -19.80 50.85
N GLU A 786 -12.18 -19.88 51.38
CA GLU A 786 -11.12 -20.71 50.80
C GLU A 786 -11.41 -22.21 50.96
N ASP A 787 -12.03 -22.63 52.07
CA ASP A 787 -12.38 -24.04 52.34
C ASP A 787 -13.51 -24.56 51.43
N GLN A 788 -14.35 -23.67 50.91
CA GLN A 788 -15.43 -24.03 49.98
C GLN A 788 -14.93 -24.29 48.54
N PHE A 789 -13.73 -23.81 48.19
CA PHE A 789 -13.09 -23.91 46.87
C PHE A 789 -11.69 -24.55 46.97
N PRO A 790 -11.60 -25.85 47.30
CA PRO A 790 -10.33 -26.52 47.56
C PRO A 790 -9.44 -26.63 46.31
N LYS A 791 -8.11 -26.58 46.49
CA LYS A 791 -7.14 -26.76 45.40
C LYS A 791 -7.07 -28.21 44.86
N ALA A 792 -7.63 -29.18 45.58
CA ALA A 792 -7.65 -30.58 45.16
C ALA A 792 -8.92 -31.31 45.66
N LEU A 793 -9.40 -32.27 44.88
CA LEU A 793 -10.53 -33.15 45.21
C LEU A 793 -10.00 -34.55 45.56
N LYS A 794 -10.28 -35.02 46.79
CA LYS A 794 -9.92 -36.37 47.23
C LYS A 794 -11.09 -37.35 47.03
N VAL A 795 -10.80 -38.52 46.46
CA VAL A 795 -11.78 -39.59 46.23
C VAL A 795 -11.10 -40.93 46.56
N GLY A 796 -11.44 -41.53 47.70
CA GLY A 796 -10.68 -42.66 48.24
C GLY A 796 -9.22 -42.28 48.47
N GLU A 797 -8.29 -43.11 47.95
CA GLU A 797 -6.84 -42.87 47.98
C GLU A 797 -6.34 -41.93 46.86
N LEU A 798 -7.20 -41.51 45.92
CA LEU A 798 -6.83 -40.66 44.79
C LEU A 798 -7.08 -39.18 45.09
N SER A 799 -6.17 -38.31 44.62
CA SER A 799 -6.28 -36.85 44.75
C SER A 799 -6.14 -36.18 43.38
N PHE A 800 -7.14 -35.39 43.00
CA PHE A 800 -7.19 -34.69 41.71
C PHE A 800 -7.01 -33.19 41.90
N GLU A 801 -6.17 -32.55 41.07
CA GLU A 801 -5.92 -31.10 41.14
C GLU A 801 -7.09 -30.32 40.55
N LEU A 802 -7.54 -29.28 41.26
CA LEU A 802 -8.63 -28.39 40.83
C LEU A 802 -8.08 -27.01 40.45
N SER A 803 -8.60 -26.46 39.36
CA SER A 803 -8.36 -25.09 38.92
C SER A 803 -9.68 -24.39 38.64
N TYR A 804 -9.73 -23.07 38.86
CA TYR A 804 -10.96 -22.29 38.79
C TYR A 804 -10.79 -21.18 37.76
N GLN A 805 -11.80 -20.98 36.93
CA GLN A 805 -11.79 -19.93 35.90
C GLN A 805 -13.18 -19.29 35.85
N PHE A 806 -13.23 -17.96 35.93
CA PHE A 806 -14.47 -17.21 35.82
C PHE A 806 -14.53 -16.44 34.50
N GLU A 807 -15.13 -17.08 33.50
CA GLU A 807 -15.21 -16.58 32.12
C GLU A 807 -16.64 -16.80 31.60
N PRO A 808 -17.59 -15.91 31.93
CA PRO A 808 -19.00 -16.11 31.57
C PRO A 808 -19.18 -16.41 30.07
N GLY A 809 -19.74 -17.58 29.75
CA GLY A 809 -19.94 -18.06 28.38
C GLY A 809 -18.74 -18.78 27.73
N GLY A 810 -17.57 -18.81 28.38
CA GLY A 810 -16.39 -19.53 27.92
C GLY A 810 -16.46 -21.03 28.22
N ASN A 811 -15.87 -21.87 27.35
CA ASN A 811 -15.90 -23.33 27.49
C ASN A 811 -15.24 -23.84 28.77
N ARG A 812 -14.32 -23.06 29.36
CA ARG A 812 -13.58 -23.38 30.61
C ARG A 812 -14.18 -22.75 31.86
N ASP A 813 -15.31 -22.06 31.77
CA ASP A 813 -15.95 -21.41 32.91
C ASP A 813 -16.33 -22.42 34.02
N GLY A 814 -16.03 -22.08 35.28
CA GLY A 814 -16.28 -22.94 36.43
C GLY A 814 -15.03 -23.68 36.91
N VAL A 815 -15.23 -24.90 37.41
CA VAL A 815 -14.18 -25.72 38.00
C VAL A 815 -13.62 -26.68 36.97
N THR A 816 -12.30 -26.70 36.80
CA THR A 816 -11.59 -27.69 35.98
C THR A 816 -10.85 -28.68 36.87
N VAL A 817 -11.12 -29.97 36.72
CA VAL A 817 -10.36 -31.06 37.34
C VAL A 817 -9.28 -31.57 36.38
N THR A 818 -8.05 -31.72 36.85
CA THR A 818 -6.94 -32.26 36.06
C THR A 818 -6.72 -33.74 36.38
N ILE A 819 -6.78 -34.57 35.35
CA ILE A 819 -6.64 -36.04 35.45
C ILE A 819 -5.43 -36.48 34.60
N PRO A 820 -4.39 -37.08 35.19
CA PRO A 820 -3.32 -37.72 34.43
C PRO A 820 -3.86 -38.87 33.56
N ARG A 821 -3.37 -39.00 32.32
CA ARG A 821 -3.81 -40.05 31.37
C ARG A 821 -3.83 -41.45 32.00
N ALA A 822 -2.81 -41.80 32.80
CA ALA A 822 -2.70 -43.09 33.47
C ALA A 822 -3.83 -43.38 34.50
N LEU A 823 -4.48 -42.33 35.02
CA LEU A 823 -5.56 -42.44 36.00
C LEU A 823 -6.95 -42.33 35.37
N MET A 824 -7.06 -42.13 34.04
CA MET A 824 -8.34 -41.95 33.35
C MET A 824 -9.30 -43.14 33.53
N ASN A 825 -8.78 -44.37 33.52
CA ASN A 825 -9.59 -45.58 33.71
C ASN A 825 -9.98 -45.82 35.18
N ARG A 826 -9.39 -45.08 36.12
CA ARG A 826 -9.66 -45.14 37.57
C ARG A 826 -10.35 -43.90 38.10
N ALA A 827 -10.61 -42.93 37.23
CA ALA A 827 -11.32 -41.72 37.58
C ALA A 827 -12.77 -42.10 37.96
N PRO A 828 -13.29 -41.57 39.07
CA PRO A 828 -14.66 -41.84 39.50
C PRO A 828 -15.66 -41.37 38.44
N ARG A 829 -16.67 -42.19 38.17
CA ARG A 829 -17.54 -42.03 36.98
C ARG A 829 -18.51 -40.85 37.13
N TYR A 830 -19.02 -40.63 38.33
CA TYR A 830 -20.05 -39.65 38.65
C TYR A 830 -19.62 -38.65 39.73
N ARG A 831 -18.54 -38.89 40.48
CA ARG A 831 -18.12 -38.00 41.59
C ARG A 831 -17.87 -36.56 41.15
N PHE A 832 -17.42 -36.30 39.92
CA PHE A 832 -17.24 -34.95 39.41
C PHE A 832 -18.56 -34.21 39.15
N GLU A 833 -19.68 -34.93 39.02
CA GLU A 833 -21.02 -34.34 38.96
C GLU A 833 -21.40 -33.63 40.27
N TRP A 834 -20.89 -34.10 41.40
CA TRP A 834 -21.16 -33.52 42.72
C TRP A 834 -20.42 -32.20 42.99
N LEU A 835 -19.59 -31.76 42.05
CA LEU A 835 -18.85 -30.51 42.08
C LEU A 835 -18.05 -30.29 43.39
N VAL A 836 -17.71 -29.02 43.69
CA VAL A 836 -17.07 -28.58 44.95
C VAL A 836 -18.12 -27.97 45.90
N PRO A 837 -17.88 -27.97 47.23
CA PRO A 837 -18.85 -27.49 48.22
C PRO A 837 -19.40 -26.09 47.92
N GLY A 838 -18.54 -25.13 47.53
CA GLY A 838 -18.92 -23.74 47.28
C GLY A 838 -19.87 -23.50 46.10
N LEU A 839 -20.11 -24.50 45.24
CA LEU A 839 -20.99 -24.40 44.08
C LEU A 839 -22.09 -25.48 44.05
N LEU A 840 -21.98 -26.51 44.89
CA LEU A 840 -22.95 -27.60 44.93
C LEU A 840 -24.34 -27.10 45.33
N ARG A 841 -24.44 -26.20 46.31
CA ARG A 841 -25.72 -25.60 46.74
C ARG A 841 -26.46 -24.93 45.57
N GLU A 842 -25.80 -24.02 44.87
CA GLU A 842 -26.40 -23.30 43.74
C GLU A 842 -26.72 -24.24 42.57
N LYS A 843 -25.90 -25.28 42.35
CA LYS A 843 -26.20 -26.35 41.39
C LYS A 843 -27.50 -27.06 41.72
N LEU A 844 -27.72 -27.44 42.99
CA LEU A 844 -28.96 -28.10 43.41
C LEU A 844 -30.18 -27.20 43.19
N ILE A 845 -30.07 -25.91 43.55
CA ILE A 845 -31.12 -24.92 43.31
C ILE A 845 -31.43 -24.81 41.81
N ALA A 846 -30.41 -24.72 40.96
CA ALA A 846 -30.56 -24.66 39.51
C ALA A 846 -31.23 -25.93 38.96
N MET A 847 -30.84 -27.11 39.44
CA MET A 847 -31.44 -28.39 39.03
C MET A 847 -32.92 -28.47 39.43
N ILE A 848 -33.29 -28.11 40.66
CA ILE A 848 -34.69 -28.07 41.12
C ILE A 848 -35.51 -27.06 40.30
N LYS A 849 -34.95 -25.87 40.06
CA LYS A 849 -35.57 -24.85 39.21
C LYS A 849 -35.64 -25.25 37.74
N GLY A 850 -34.90 -26.24 37.28
CA GLY A 850 -34.96 -26.74 35.91
C GLY A 850 -36.09 -27.74 35.68
N LEU A 851 -36.59 -28.41 36.73
CA LEU A 851 -37.60 -29.46 36.61
C LEU A 851 -38.90 -28.98 35.96
N PRO A 852 -39.69 -29.87 35.31
CA PRO A 852 -41.01 -29.55 34.76
C PRO A 852 -41.91 -28.83 35.76
N LYS A 853 -42.75 -27.90 35.29
CA LYS A 853 -43.59 -27.01 36.13
C LYS A 853 -44.46 -27.78 37.14
N SER A 854 -44.94 -28.97 36.78
CA SER A 854 -45.77 -29.84 37.63
C SER A 854 -45.01 -30.37 38.85
N LEU A 855 -43.74 -30.73 38.69
CA LEU A 855 -42.86 -31.24 39.76
C LEU A 855 -42.26 -30.08 40.56
N ARG A 856 -41.80 -29.02 39.87
CA ARG A 856 -41.15 -27.85 40.49
C ARG A 856 -42.03 -27.16 41.53
N LYS A 857 -43.34 -27.01 41.25
CA LYS A 857 -44.30 -26.39 42.20
C LYS A 857 -44.33 -27.08 43.57
N GLN A 858 -44.02 -28.37 43.63
CA GLN A 858 -44.01 -29.16 44.87
C GLN A 858 -42.68 -29.02 45.64
N LEU A 859 -41.69 -28.34 45.04
CA LEU A 859 -40.32 -28.19 45.54
C LEU A 859 -39.92 -26.71 45.74
N VAL A 860 -40.91 -25.82 45.93
CA VAL A 860 -40.70 -24.40 46.25
C VAL A 860 -40.87 -24.19 47.76
N PRO A 861 -40.00 -23.41 48.45
CA PRO A 861 -38.85 -22.68 47.91
C PRO A 861 -37.66 -23.60 47.56
N ALA A 862 -37.11 -23.44 46.35
CA ALA A 862 -35.99 -24.28 45.89
C ALA A 862 -34.70 -24.17 46.73
N PRO A 863 -34.33 -22.99 47.29
CA PRO A 863 -33.20 -22.88 48.22
C PRO A 863 -33.38 -23.75 49.47
N ASP A 864 -34.53 -23.67 50.13
CA ASP A 864 -34.82 -24.44 51.34
C ASP A 864 -34.77 -25.95 51.09
N VAL A 865 -35.27 -26.39 49.93
CA VAL A 865 -35.19 -27.80 49.51
C VAL A 865 -33.76 -28.21 49.21
N ALA A 866 -32.96 -27.35 48.57
CA ALA A 866 -31.55 -27.62 48.31
C ALA A 866 -30.74 -27.71 49.62
N ASP A 867 -30.99 -26.82 50.58
CA ASP A 867 -30.33 -26.83 51.90
C ASP A 867 -30.68 -28.11 52.68
N ALA A 868 -31.95 -28.50 52.71
CA ALA A 868 -32.38 -29.77 53.33
C ALA A 868 -31.81 -31.01 52.62
N LEU A 869 -31.55 -30.94 51.30
CA LEU A 869 -30.88 -32.00 50.56
C LEU A 869 -29.39 -32.07 50.90
N LEU A 870 -28.68 -30.94 51.01
CA LEU A 870 -27.25 -30.91 51.34
C LEU A 870 -26.94 -31.53 52.70
N GLU A 871 -27.83 -31.40 53.68
CA GLU A 871 -27.67 -32.03 55.00
C GLU A 871 -27.73 -33.57 54.95
N ARG A 872 -28.35 -34.13 53.92
CA ARG A 872 -28.58 -35.59 53.76
C ARG A 872 -27.72 -36.23 52.68
N LEU A 873 -27.23 -35.42 51.75
CA LEU A 873 -26.43 -35.84 50.63
C LEU A 873 -24.96 -35.91 51.03
N SER A 874 -24.37 -37.09 50.87
CA SER A 874 -22.91 -37.26 50.95
C SER A 874 -22.36 -37.50 49.56
N ALA A 875 -21.30 -36.76 49.20
CA ALA A 875 -20.73 -36.86 47.87
C ALA A 875 -20.13 -38.25 47.64
N SER A 876 -20.69 -38.98 46.67
CA SER A 876 -20.33 -40.36 46.35
C SER A 876 -20.09 -40.51 44.85
N ASP A 877 -19.78 -41.72 44.38
CA ASP A 877 -19.65 -42.04 42.96
C ASP A 877 -20.95 -42.63 42.37
N GLU A 878 -22.10 -42.11 42.80
CA GLU A 878 -23.41 -42.37 42.18
C GLU A 878 -23.86 -41.14 41.36
N PRO A 879 -24.70 -41.31 40.31
CA PRO A 879 -25.23 -40.18 39.55
C PRO A 879 -25.97 -39.19 40.44
N LEU A 880 -25.63 -37.90 40.35
CA LEU A 880 -26.22 -36.88 41.24
C LEU A 880 -27.75 -36.83 41.12
N ALA A 881 -28.27 -36.97 39.89
CA ALA A 881 -29.71 -37.01 39.62
C ALA A 881 -30.42 -38.18 40.33
N GLN A 882 -29.75 -39.34 40.44
CA GLN A 882 -30.30 -40.51 41.13
C GLN A 882 -30.35 -40.30 42.64
N ALA A 883 -29.27 -39.76 43.22
CA ALA A 883 -29.23 -39.39 44.63
C ALA A 883 -30.33 -38.37 44.96
N LEU A 884 -30.50 -37.36 44.11
CA LEU A 884 -31.56 -36.36 44.27
C LEU A 884 -32.96 -36.96 44.17
N SER A 885 -33.24 -37.84 43.20
CA SER A 885 -34.54 -38.52 43.11
C SER A 885 -34.86 -39.34 44.35
N ARG A 886 -33.87 -40.05 44.90
CA ARG A 886 -34.03 -40.84 46.14
C ARG A 886 -34.37 -39.95 47.31
N GLU A 887 -33.59 -38.90 47.53
CA GLU A 887 -33.78 -38.00 48.68
C GLU A 887 -35.03 -37.12 48.53
N LEU A 888 -35.39 -36.66 47.33
CA LEU A 888 -36.62 -35.89 47.10
C LEU A 888 -37.89 -36.72 47.34
N LYS A 889 -37.88 -38.00 46.98
CA LYS A 889 -38.98 -38.92 47.28
C LYS A 889 -39.12 -39.15 48.78
N SER A 890 -38.00 -39.26 49.51
CA SER A 890 -37.96 -39.41 50.96
C SER A 890 -38.40 -38.14 51.71
N LEU A 891 -37.86 -36.98 51.33
CA LEU A 891 -38.09 -35.69 51.99
C LEU A 891 -39.47 -35.08 51.70
N ARG A 892 -39.93 -35.18 50.45
CA ARG A 892 -41.10 -34.44 49.95
C ARG A 892 -42.15 -35.32 49.26
N GLY A 893 -41.92 -36.63 49.15
CA GLY A 893 -42.84 -37.55 48.44
C GLY A 893 -42.85 -37.38 46.92
N VAL A 894 -42.00 -36.51 46.37
CA VAL A 894 -41.99 -36.19 44.94
C VAL A 894 -41.13 -37.20 44.19
N SER A 895 -41.74 -37.98 43.29
CA SER A 895 -41.02 -38.92 42.44
C SER A 895 -40.61 -38.24 41.14
N VAL A 896 -39.29 -38.07 40.95
CA VAL A 896 -38.69 -37.49 39.75
C VAL A 896 -37.99 -38.60 38.97
N SER A 897 -38.33 -38.78 37.69
CA SER A 897 -37.74 -39.82 36.82
C SER A 897 -36.42 -39.37 36.20
N SER A 898 -35.65 -40.31 35.64
CA SER A 898 -34.44 -40.00 34.86
C SER A 898 -34.74 -39.15 33.63
N GLY A 899 -35.90 -39.33 33.00
CA GLY A 899 -36.37 -38.53 31.87
C GLY A 899 -36.68 -37.08 32.25
N ASP A 900 -37.14 -36.83 33.48
CA ASP A 900 -37.39 -35.47 33.98
C ASP A 900 -36.09 -34.71 34.21
N TRP A 901 -35.06 -35.39 34.73
CA TRP A 901 -33.72 -34.80 34.90
C TRP A 901 -33.01 -34.56 33.56
N ALA A 902 -33.22 -35.42 32.55
CA ALA A 902 -32.63 -35.24 31.23
C ALA A 902 -33.11 -33.97 30.51
N GLN A 903 -34.26 -33.42 30.91
CA GLN A 903 -34.81 -32.17 30.38
C GLN A 903 -34.30 -30.92 31.12
N VAL A 904 -33.59 -31.10 32.24
CA VAL A 904 -33.08 -30.01 33.07
C VAL A 904 -31.82 -29.42 32.43
N VAL A 905 -31.94 -28.21 31.91
CA VAL A 905 -30.80 -27.44 31.38
C VAL A 905 -30.27 -26.54 32.50
N ILE A 906 -29.03 -26.77 32.91
CA ILE A 906 -28.28 -25.91 33.82
C ILE A 906 -27.12 -25.24 33.06
N GLU A 907 -26.67 -24.10 33.55
CA GLU A 907 -25.53 -23.41 32.95
C GLU A 907 -24.26 -24.30 32.99
N PRO A 908 -23.42 -24.30 31.94
CA PRO A 908 -22.31 -25.26 31.81
C PRO A 908 -21.35 -25.28 33.01
N TYR A 909 -21.11 -24.14 33.67
CA TYR A 909 -20.19 -24.05 34.81
C TYR A 909 -20.66 -24.81 36.07
N TYR A 910 -21.92 -25.26 36.12
CA TYR A 910 -22.39 -26.23 37.13
C TYR A 910 -21.98 -27.67 36.80
N GLN A 911 -21.13 -27.87 35.80
CA GLN A 911 -20.48 -29.14 35.48
C GLN A 911 -18.97 -28.92 35.52
N MET A 912 -18.20 -29.82 36.14
CA MET A 912 -16.75 -29.69 36.09
C MET A 912 -16.25 -29.86 34.66
N ASN A 913 -15.31 -29.04 34.23
CA ASN A 913 -14.51 -29.29 33.04
C ASN A 913 -13.41 -30.29 33.39
N ILE A 914 -13.17 -31.28 32.54
CA ILE A 914 -12.18 -32.32 32.79
C ILE A 914 -11.02 -32.08 31.85
N ARG A 915 -9.82 -31.96 32.41
CA ARG A 915 -8.58 -31.72 31.70
C ARG A 915 -7.69 -32.95 31.81
N VAL A 916 -7.41 -33.59 30.68
CA VAL A 916 -6.53 -34.75 30.62
C VAL A 916 -5.11 -34.32 30.28
N VAL A 917 -4.13 -34.77 31.06
CA VAL A 917 -2.71 -34.42 30.88
C VAL A 917 -1.81 -35.64 30.74
N ASP A 918 -0.68 -35.48 30.05
CA ASP A 918 0.39 -36.49 30.01
C ASP A 918 1.31 -36.43 31.26
N ASP A 919 2.33 -37.31 31.29
CA ASP A 919 3.30 -37.41 32.39
C ASP A 919 4.14 -36.13 32.59
N ARG A 920 4.15 -35.21 31.62
CA ARG A 920 4.83 -33.90 31.68
C ARG A 920 3.86 -32.74 31.97
N ARG A 921 2.62 -33.03 32.37
CA ARG A 921 1.52 -32.07 32.59
C ARG A 921 1.07 -31.32 31.33
N LYS A 922 1.37 -31.83 30.13
CA LYS A 922 0.89 -31.22 28.88
C LYS A 922 -0.56 -31.62 28.64
N LEU A 923 -1.38 -30.67 28.23
CA LEU A 923 -2.78 -30.89 27.85
C LEU A 923 -2.89 -31.87 26.68
N LEU A 924 -3.67 -32.93 26.86
CA LEU A 924 -3.99 -33.89 25.80
C LEU A 924 -5.39 -33.63 25.22
N ALA A 925 -6.41 -33.52 26.07
CA ALA A 925 -7.76 -33.08 25.68
C ALA A 925 -8.48 -32.49 26.89
N GLU A 926 -9.57 -31.78 26.62
CA GLU A 926 -10.45 -31.22 27.64
C GLU A 926 -11.92 -31.26 27.21
N GLY A 927 -12.81 -31.39 28.17
CA GLY A 927 -14.25 -31.41 27.93
C GLY A 927 -15.04 -31.70 29.21
N ARG A 928 -16.35 -31.52 29.18
CA ARG A 928 -17.24 -31.73 30.35
C ARG A 928 -17.83 -33.14 30.43
N GLU A 929 -17.62 -33.96 29.39
CA GLU A 929 -18.12 -35.33 29.33
C GLU A 929 -16.99 -36.33 29.56
N LEU A 930 -16.86 -36.82 30.79
CA LEU A 930 -15.83 -37.80 31.17
C LEU A 930 -15.87 -39.03 30.24
N ALA A 931 -17.06 -39.51 29.91
CA ALA A 931 -17.25 -40.68 29.05
C ALA A 931 -16.62 -40.51 27.65
N LYS A 932 -16.71 -39.31 27.05
CA LYS A 932 -16.09 -39.02 25.75
C LYS A 932 -14.57 -38.98 25.85
N LEU A 933 -14.04 -38.35 26.90
CA LEU A 933 -12.59 -38.26 27.12
C LEU A 933 -11.99 -39.64 27.42
N VAL A 934 -12.66 -40.48 28.20
CA VAL A 934 -12.27 -41.88 28.43
C VAL A 934 -12.26 -42.67 27.11
N ALA A 935 -13.25 -42.46 26.24
CA ALA A 935 -13.32 -43.09 24.92
C ALA A 935 -12.22 -42.59 23.96
N GLU A 936 -11.85 -41.31 24.02
CA GLU A 936 -10.80 -40.70 23.18
C GLU A 936 -9.39 -41.18 23.58
N PHE A 937 -9.13 -41.36 24.88
CA PHE A 937 -7.85 -41.86 25.38
C PHE A 937 -7.77 -43.40 25.45
N ARG A 938 -8.84 -44.11 25.11
CA ARG A 938 -8.84 -45.53 24.72
C ARG A 938 -8.25 -45.68 23.30
N SER A 939 -6.94 -45.50 23.16
CA SER A 939 -6.21 -45.95 21.97
C SER A 939 -5.29 -47.10 22.33
N GLU A 940 -5.37 -48.15 21.51
CA GLU A 940 -4.66 -49.44 21.54
C GLU A 940 -3.13 -49.28 21.46
N SER A 941 -2.52 -48.73 22.50
CA SER A 941 -1.10 -48.91 22.75
C SER A 941 -0.93 -49.25 24.22
N PRO A 942 -0.33 -50.42 24.55
CA PRO A 942 -0.06 -50.74 25.93
C PRO A 942 0.73 -49.58 26.51
N VAL A 943 0.26 -49.09 27.66
CA VAL A 943 1.08 -48.27 28.54
C VAL A 943 2.41 -49.01 28.66
N GLU A 944 3.54 -48.38 28.31
CA GLU A 944 4.86 -48.93 28.60
C GLU A 944 4.93 -49.12 30.13
N VAL A 945 4.56 -50.31 30.59
CA VAL A 945 4.77 -50.72 31.97
C VAL A 945 6.27 -50.90 32.09
N VAL A 946 6.91 -49.91 32.71
CA VAL A 946 8.30 -49.99 33.12
C VAL A 946 8.49 -51.29 33.90
N THR A 947 9.29 -52.18 33.29
CA THR A 947 9.58 -53.54 33.71
C THR A 947 9.91 -53.67 35.19
N THR A 948 9.10 -54.46 35.90
CA THR A 948 9.54 -55.21 37.09
C THR A 948 9.33 -56.71 36.88
N LYS A 949 10.41 -57.38 36.44
CA LYS A 949 10.81 -58.78 36.70
C LYS A 949 9.83 -59.96 36.53
N ASN A 950 8.69 -59.87 35.83
CA ASN A 950 7.96 -61.07 35.36
C ASN A 950 7.37 -60.85 33.94
N ASN A 951 8.02 -61.40 32.92
CA ASN A 951 7.65 -61.27 31.49
C ASN A 951 6.54 -62.26 31.08
N LEU A 952 5.28 -61.93 31.38
CA LEU A 952 4.12 -62.68 30.83
C LEU A 952 3.81 -62.28 29.38
N GLU A 953 3.99 -61.01 29.02
CA GLU A 953 3.74 -60.57 27.65
C GLU A 953 4.82 -61.08 26.68
N ARG A 954 4.38 -61.56 25.52
CA ARG A 954 5.25 -62.05 24.44
C ARG A 954 4.74 -61.54 23.10
N VAL A 955 5.65 -61.34 22.17
CA VAL A 955 5.35 -60.98 20.79
C VAL A 955 5.85 -62.11 19.90
N ASN A 956 5.20 -62.34 18.76
CA ASN A 956 5.62 -63.34 17.77
C ASN A 956 5.55 -64.79 18.24
N VAL A 957 4.50 -65.13 18.98
CA VAL A 957 4.24 -66.50 19.40
C VAL A 957 3.86 -67.34 18.18
N THR A 958 4.58 -68.42 17.94
CA THR A 958 4.28 -69.36 16.83
C THR A 958 3.90 -70.77 17.28
N ARG A 959 4.13 -71.06 18.56
CA ARG A 959 3.80 -72.30 19.25
C ARG A 959 3.67 -72.01 20.75
N TRP A 960 3.08 -72.93 21.51
CA TRP A 960 3.00 -72.80 22.96
C TRP A 960 4.36 -73.10 23.62
N ASP A 961 5.28 -72.12 23.63
CA ASP A 961 6.63 -72.21 24.23
C ASP A 961 6.82 -71.33 25.49
N PHE A 962 5.72 -70.95 26.11
CA PHE A 962 5.65 -70.17 27.34
C PHE A 962 5.02 -70.98 28.47
N GLN A 963 5.26 -70.52 29.69
CA GLN A 963 4.69 -71.10 30.91
C GLN A 963 3.16 -70.95 30.93
N ALA A 964 2.50 -71.63 31.86
CA ALA A 964 1.06 -71.53 32.03
C ALA A 964 0.64 -70.06 32.30
N LEU A 965 -0.42 -69.62 31.62
CA LEU A 965 -0.98 -68.29 31.77
C LEU A 965 -1.98 -68.28 32.93
N PRO A 966 -1.79 -67.46 33.98
CA PRO A 966 -2.78 -67.37 35.05
C PRO A 966 -4.08 -66.74 34.52
N GLU A 967 -5.20 -66.99 35.19
CA GLU A 967 -6.49 -66.37 34.85
C GLU A 967 -6.46 -64.87 35.11
N GLU A 968 -5.88 -64.45 36.23
CA GLU A 968 -5.69 -63.05 36.61
C GLU A 968 -4.22 -62.78 36.94
N TRP A 969 -3.76 -61.58 36.62
CA TRP A 969 -2.44 -61.05 36.95
C TRP A 969 -2.59 -59.73 37.71
N ARG A 970 -1.74 -59.51 38.71
CA ARG A 970 -1.72 -58.26 39.49
C ARG A 970 -0.31 -57.65 39.50
N GLY A 971 -0.20 -56.34 39.29
CA GLY A 971 1.06 -55.57 39.28
C GLY A 971 0.92 -54.17 39.87
N LYS A 972 2.00 -53.37 39.91
CA LYS A 972 1.97 -51.97 40.38
C LYS A 972 2.40 -51.01 39.27
N SER A 973 1.63 -49.95 39.04
CA SER A 973 1.98 -48.85 38.13
C SER A 973 1.65 -47.50 38.78
N ALA A 974 2.57 -46.53 38.69
CA ALA A 974 2.43 -45.20 39.31
C ALA A 974 2.00 -45.23 40.80
N GLY A 975 2.55 -46.17 41.58
CA GLY A 975 2.25 -46.31 43.02
C GLY A 975 0.93 -47.00 43.36
N THR A 976 0.14 -47.49 42.38
CA THR A 976 -1.16 -48.14 42.61
C THR A 976 -1.20 -49.57 42.04
N GLU A 977 -1.91 -50.49 42.70
CA GLU A 977 -2.06 -51.89 42.27
C GLU A 977 -3.02 -52.00 41.06
N VAL A 978 -2.67 -52.80 40.05
CA VAL A 978 -3.35 -52.99 38.75
C VAL A 978 -3.65 -54.48 38.54
N MET A 979 -4.90 -54.81 38.20
CA MET A 979 -5.36 -56.17 37.83
C MET A 979 -5.52 -56.25 36.31
N ALA A 980 -5.08 -57.35 35.69
CA ALA A 980 -5.22 -57.64 34.27
C ALA A 980 -5.38 -59.15 34.01
N TYR A 981 -5.84 -59.53 32.81
CA TYR A 981 -6.15 -60.90 32.40
C TYR A 981 -5.25 -61.30 31.22
N PRO A 982 -4.26 -62.19 31.43
CA PRO A 982 -3.39 -62.65 30.34
C PRO A 982 -4.18 -63.40 29.25
N ALA A 983 -3.84 -63.18 27.99
CA ALA A 983 -4.44 -63.91 26.88
C ALA A 983 -3.45 -64.06 25.72
N VAL A 984 -3.53 -65.18 25.00
CA VAL A 984 -2.92 -65.30 23.66
C VAL A 984 -3.85 -64.58 22.68
N ILE A 985 -3.41 -63.49 22.08
CA ILE A 985 -4.22 -62.70 21.16
C ILE A 985 -3.65 -62.77 19.74
N LYS A 986 -4.50 -62.49 18.74
CA LYS A 986 -4.09 -62.27 17.36
C LYS A 986 -4.06 -60.77 17.08
N GLU A 987 -2.86 -60.23 16.90
CA GLU A 987 -2.63 -58.83 16.58
C GLU A 987 -3.16 -58.48 15.18
N GLY A 988 -3.42 -57.20 14.92
CA GLY A 988 -3.92 -56.74 13.61
C GLY A 988 -3.01 -57.08 12.42
N SER A 989 -1.72 -57.35 12.65
CA SER A 989 -0.75 -57.83 11.65
C SER A 989 -0.87 -59.33 11.32
N GLY A 990 -1.75 -60.06 12.00
CA GLY A 990 -1.88 -61.52 11.93
C GLY A 990 -0.90 -62.28 12.83
N GLN A 991 -0.05 -61.57 13.56
CA GLN A 991 0.92 -62.12 14.49
C GLN A 991 0.26 -62.50 15.81
N LEU A 992 0.64 -63.64 16.41
CA LEU A 992 0.12 -64.03 17.72
C LEU A 992 1.04 -63.51 18.83
N SER A 993 0.45 -63.06 19.93
CA SER A 993 1.15 -62.45 21.05
C SER A 993 0.49 -62.87 22.37
N VAL A 994 1.23 -62.88 23.47
CA VAL A 994 0.64 -62.89 24.82
C VAL A 994 0.53 -61.45 25.30
N ARG A 995 -0.66 -61.01 25.70
CA ARG A 995 -0.94 -59.66 26.22
C ARG A 995 -1.72 -59.73 27.53
N LEU A 996 -1.58 -58.68 28.33
CA LEU A 996 -2.41 -58.43 29.50
C LEU A 996 -3.60 -57.54 29.09
N LEU A 997 -4.83 -58.04 29.27
CA LEU A 997 -6.06 -57.32 28.91
C LEU A 997 -6.82 -56.89 30.16
N ASP A 998 -7.50 -55.74 30.11
CA ASP A 998 -8.14 -55.15 31.29
C ASP A 998 -9.47 -55.83 31.69
N TYR A 999 -10.08 -56.60 30.79
CA TYR A 999 -11.41 -57.21 31.00
C TYR A 999 -11.40 -58.71 30.75
N ALA A 1000 -11.96 -59.49 31.68
CA ALA A 1000 -12.01 -60.96 31.62
C ALA A 1000 -12.72 -61.48 30.36
N SER A 1001 -13.85 -60.88 29.96
CA SER A 1001 -14.63 -61.32 28.79
C SER A 1001 -13.92 -61.04 27.46
N GLU A 1002 -13.24 -59.89 27.34
CA GLU A 1002 -12.39 -59.60 26.18
C GLU A 1002 -11.20 -60.56 26.14
N ALA A 1003 -10.57 -60.78 27.30
CA ALA A 1003 -9.44 -61.70 27.41
C ALA A 1003 -9.82 -63.12 26.99
N HIS A 1004 -10.99 -63.62 27.40
CA HIS A 1004 -11.47 -64.93 27.01
C HIS A 1004 -11.70 -65.05 25.49
N ARG A 1005 -12.37 -64.06 24.88
CA ARG A 1005 -12.60 -64.01 23.43
C ARG A 1005 -11.29 -63.97 22.64
N GLN A 1006 -10.41 -63.03 22.97
CA GLN A 1006 -9.12 -62.88 22.30
C GLN A 1006 -8.25 -64.11 22.51
N HIS A 1007 -8.30 -64.71 23.72
CA HIS A 1007 -7.58 -65.93 24.02
C HIS A 1007 -7.97 -67.08 23.10
N ARG A 1008 -9.27 -67.27 22.87
CA ARG A 1008 -9.78 -68.29 21.95
C ARG A 1008 -9.36 -68.04 20.51
N LEU A 1009 -9.39 -66.79 20.04
CA LEU A 1009 -8.89 -66.43 18.69
C LEU A 1009 -7.39 -66.73 18.57
N GLY A 1010 -6.60 -66.39 19.59
CA GLY A 1010 -5.18 -66.69 19.60
C GLY A 1010 -4.88 -68.19 19.65
N VAL A 1011 -5.64 -68.98 20.41
CA VAL A 1011 -5.53 -70.45 20.43
C VAL A 1011 -5.88 -71.06 19.08
N ALA A 1012 -6.96 -70.61 18.42
CA ALA A 1012 -7.29 -71.02 17.06
C ALA A 1012 -6.14 -70.69 16.08
N GLY A 1013 -5.54 -69.49 16.21
CA GLY A 1013 -4.36 -69.11 15.44
C GLY A 1013 -3.15 -70.02 15.68
N LEU A 1014 -2.88 -70.41 16.93
CA LEU A 1014 -1.78 -71.33 17.26
C LEU A 1014 -2.02 -72.74 16.70
N LEU A 1015 -3.25 -73.24 16.77
CA LEU A 1015 -3.63 -74.53 16.18
C LEU A 1015 -3.45 -74.52 14.66
N LEU A 1016 -3.84 -73.41 14.01
CA LEU A 1016 -3.67 -73.20 12.57
C LEU A 1016 -2.19 -73.20 12.17
N GLN A 1017 -1.34 -72.50 12.92
CA GLN A 1017 0.11 -72.48 12.68
C GLN A 1017 0.78 -73.85 12.98
N GLY A 1018 0.22 -74.62 13.91
CA GLY A 1018 0.69 -75.95 14.27
C GLY A 1018 0.44 -77.04 13.22
N ASP A 1019 -0.57 -76.88 12.36
CA ASP A 1019 -0.89 -77.84 11.28
C ASP A 1019 -1.23 -77.15 9.95
N LEU A 1020 -0.21 -76.48 9.40
CA LEU A 1020 -0.27 -75.85 8.08
C LEU A 1020 -0.51 -76.85 6.93
N LYS A 1021 -0.25 -78.15 7.13
CA LYS A 1021 -0.48 -79.17 6.09
C LYS A 1021 -1.98 -79.39 5.90
N THR A 1022 -2.72 -79.57 6.99
CA THR A 1022 -4.17 -79.69 6.95
C THR A 1022 -4.84 -78.41 6.44
N ALA A 1023 -4.35 -77.23 6.87
CA ALA A 1023 -4.80 -75.95 6.33
C ALA A 1023 -4.61 -75.87 4.80
N LYS A 1024 -3.43 -76.25 4.28
CA LYS A 1024 -3.16 -76.30 2.83
C LYS A 1024 -4.06 -77.29 2.09
N TYR A 1025 -4.40 -78.43 2.71
CA TYR A 1025 -5.35 -79.39 2.15
C TYR A 1025 -6.75 -78.79 2.05
N LEU A 1026 -7.28 -78.18 3.12
CA LEU A 1026 -8.57 -77.51 3.13
C LEU A 1026 -8.65 -76.38 2.10
N LYS A 1027 -7.59 -75.57 1.97
CA LYS A 1027 -7.47 -74.54 0.92
C LYS A 1027 -7.61 -75.09 -0.49
N LYS A 1028 -7.23 -76.35 -0.72
CA LYS A 1028 -7.35 -77.02 -2.03
C LYS A 1028 -8.70 -77.69 -2.27
N GLN A 1029 -9.54 -77.87 -1.25
CA GLN A 1029 -10.84 -78.55 -1.35
C GLN A 1029 -12.04 -77.58 -1.41
N LEU A 1030 -11.92 -76.40 -0.78
CA LEU A 1030 -13.00 -75.41 -0.72
C LEU A 1030 -13.11 -74.61 -2.03
N PHE A 1031 -14.34 -74.41 -2.53
CA PHE A 1031 -14.65 -73.60 -3.73
C PHE A 1031 -13.78 -73.92 -4.97
N VAL A 1032 -13.66 -75.20 -5.33
CA VAL A 1032 -12.75 -75.66 -6.39
C VAL A 1032 -13.46 -75.84 -7.73
N ASP A 1033 -14.72 -76.25 -7.72
CA ASP A 1033 -15.50 -76.47 -8.93
C ASP A 1033 -15.75 -75.15 -9.68
N ASN A 1034 -15.87 -75.25 -11.01
CA ASN A 1034 -16.05 -74.06 -11.86
C ASN A 1034 -17.33 -73.30 -11.50
N ALA A 1035 -18.40 -73.98 -11.07
CA ALA A 1035 -19.64 -73.31 -10.68
C ALA A 1035 -19.46 -72.47 -9.40
N ALA A 1036 -18.71 -72.97 -8.41
CA ALA A 1036 -18.35 -72.19 -7.21
C ALA A 1036 -17.46 -70.99 -7.54
N LYS A 1037 -16.48 -71.14 -8.45
CA LYS A 1037 -15.62 -70.01 -8.89
C LYS A 1037 -16.41 -68.93 -9.64
N LEU A 1038 -17.31 -69.32 -10.55
CA LEU A 1038 -18.20 -68.38 -11.23
C LEU A 1038 -19.15 -67.69 -10.24
N ALA A 1039 -19.68 -68.43 -9.27
CA ALA A 1039 -20.54 -67.86 -8.24
C ALA A 1039 -19.79 -66.83 -7.37
N LEU A 1040 -18.54 -67.10 -6.99
CA LEU A 1040 -17.71 -66.12 -6.27
C LEU A 1040 -17.52 -64.83 -7.07
N ALA A 1041 -17.20 -64.94 -8.37
CA ALA A 1041 -17.06 -63.79 -9.24
C ALA A 1041 -18.38 -63.00 -9.38
N GLY A 1042 -19.51 -63.69 -9.58
CA GLY A 1042 -20.83 -63.08 -9.66
C GLY A 1042 -21.27 -62.41 -8.35
N ALA A 1043 -20.89 -62.99 -7.22
CA ALA A 1043 -21.11 -62.43 -5.88
C ALA A 1043 -20.11 -61.32 -5.50
N LYS A 1044 -19.10 -61.04 -6.35
CA LYS A 1044 -17.98 -60.14 -6.08
C LYS A 1044 -17.22 -60.47 -4.79
N LEU A 1045 -17.00 -61.76 -4.55
CA LEU A 1045 -16.27 -62.26 -3.38
C LEU A 1045 -14.95 -62.88 -3.81
N GLU A 1046 -13.90 -62.62 -3.04
CA GLU A 1046 -12.60 -63.23 -3.25
C GLU A 1046 -12.52 -64.60 -2.56
N ARG A 1047 -11.94 -65.58 -3.27
CA ARG A 1047 -11.85 -66.95 -2.78
C ARG A 1047 -10.94 -67.07 -1.55
N GLU A 1048 -9.77 -66.45 -1.57
CA GLU A 1048 -8.74 -66.67 -0.55
C GLU A 1048 -9.15 -66.18 0.84
N PRO A 1049 -9.66 -64.94 1.03
CA PRO A 1049 -10.10 -64.48 2.35
C PRO A 1049 -11.25 -65.32 2.92
N LEU A 1050 -12.16 -65.77 2.06
CA LEU A 1050 -13.31 -66.58 2.46
C LEU A 1050 -12.89 -67.99 2.92
N VAL A 1051 -11.97 -68.60 2.18
CA VAL A 1051 -11.38 -69.89 2.52
C VAL A 1051 -10.61 -69.80 3.83
N ASP A 1052 -9.83 -68.73 4.03
CA ASP A 1052 -9.04 -68.54 5.25
C ASP A 1052 -9.94 -68.33 6.47
N ALA A 1053 -11.01 -67.53 6.33
CA ALA A 1053 -12.01 -67.36 7.37
C ALA A 1053 -12.77 -68.65 7.72
N LEU A 1054 -13.08 -69.50 6.74
CA LEU A 1054 -13.70 -70.80 7.00
C LEU A 1054 -12.77 -71.75 7.77
N ILE A 1055 -11.49 -71.78 7.40
CA ILE A 1055 -10.50 -72.64 8.04
C ILE A 1055 -10.27 -72.22 9.49
N GLU A 1056 -10.10 -70.91 9.74
CA GLU A 1056 -9.94 -70.35 11.08
C GLU A 1056 -11.23 -70.43 11.89
N GLY A 1057 -12.38 -70.13 11.27
CA GLY A 1057 -13.70 -70.21 11.89
C GLY A 1057 -14.08 -71.64 12.30
N GLY A 1058 -13.64 -72.65 11.54
CA GLY A 1058 -13.81 -74.05 11.94
C GLY A 1058 -13.05 -74.38 13.23
N LEU A 1059 -11.82 -73.87 13.41
CA LEU A 1059 -11.09 -74.01 14.67
C LEU A 1059 -11.75 -73.23 15.80
N TRP A 1060 -12.18 -72.00 15.54
CA TRP A 1060 -12.92 -71.19 16.50
C TRP A 1060 -14.15 -71.93 17.02
N GLN A 1061 -14.96 -72.50 16.14
CA GLN A 1061 -16.19 -73.22 16.50
C GLN A 1061 -15.90 -74.53 17.25
N LEU A 1062 -14.87 -75.29 16.86
CA LEU A 1062 -14.48 -76.51 17.58
C LEU A 1062 -13.94 -76.22 18.99
N LEU A 1063 -13.46 -75.00 19.25
CA LEU A 1063 -13.06 -74.54 20.58
C LEU A 1063 -14.24 -74.05 21.44
N ASP A 1064 -15.46 -73.89 20.89
CA ASP A 1064 -16.62 -73.36 21.64
C ASP A 1064 -17.03 -74.24 22.82
N SER A 1065 -16.96 -75.55 22.60
CA SER A 1065 -17.38 -76.57 23.55
C SER A 1065 -16.23 -77.14 24.38
N LEU A 1066 -15.03 -76.57 24.25
CA LEU A 1066 -13.82 -77.00 24.95
C LEU A 1066 -13.34 -75.93 25.93
N GLU A 1067 -12.76 -76.38 27.04
CA GLU A 1067 -12.06 -75.47 27.96
C GLU A 1067 -10.80 -74.93 27.28
N LEU A 1068 -10.64 -73.60 27.26
CA LEU A 1068 -9.53 -72.97 26.55
C LEU A 1068 -8.19 -73.30 27.24
N PRO A 1069 -7.19 -73.77 26.48
CA PRO A 1069 -5.93 -74.19 27.06
C PRO A 1069 -5.16 -72.98 27.58
N ARG A 1070 -4.78 -72.98 28.86
CA ARG A 1070 -3.91 -71.97 29.47
C ARG A 1070 -2.51 -72.51 29.82
N SER A 1071 -2.21 -73.76 29.52
CA SER A 1071 -0.91 -74.40 29.74
C SER A 1071 -0.48 -75.24 28.54
N PRO A 1072 0.83 -75.58 28.42
CA PRO A 1072 1.32 -76.41 27.32
C PRO A 1072 0.64 -77.78 27.21
N ASP A 1073 0.37 -78.41 28.36
CA ASP A 1073 -0.27 -79.73 28.43
C ASP A 1073 -1.74 -79.66 28.00
N ALA A 1074 -2.47 -78.64 28.48
CA ALA A 1074 -3.85 -78.38 28.08
C ALA A 1074 -3.95 -78.10 26.57
N PHE A 1075 -3.00 -77.33 26.01
CA PHE A 1075 -2.96 -77.03 24.58
C PHE A 1075 -2.76 -78.31 23.75
N SER A 1076 -1.86 -79.18 24.17
CA SER A 1076 -1.60 -80.47 23.50
C SER A 1076 -2.80 -81.43 23.54
N MET A 1077 -3.64 -81.33 24.58
CA MET A 1077 -4.89 -82.09 24.69
C MET A 1077 -5.96 -81.55 23.74
N VAL A 1078 -6.18 -80.24 23.76
CA VAL A 1078 -7.13 -79.56 22.85
C VAL A 1078 -6.73 -79.75 21.40
N GLN A 1079 -5.43 -79.66 21.07
CA GLN A 1079 -4.92 -79.91 19.72
C GLN A 1079 -5.30 -81.31 19.22
N ARG A 1080 -5.18 -82.36 20.04
CA ARG A 1080 -5.57 -83.72 19.65
C ARG A 1080 -7.08 -83.86 19.40
N GLN A 1081 -7.90 -83.19 20.22
CA GLN A 1081 -9.37 -83.23 20.08
C GLN A 1081 -9.87 -82.47 18.84
N VAL A 1082 -9.26 -81.32 18.54
CA VAL A 1082 -9.65 -80.48 17.39
C VAL A 1082 -9.19 -81.10 16.06
N THR A 1083 -7.97 -81.64 15.98
CA THR A 1083 -7.41 -82.20 14.72
C THR A 1083 -8.28 -83.29 14.09
N ALA A 1084 -8.96 -84.12 14.89
CA ALA A 1084 -9.81 -85.20 14.37
C ALA A 1084 -11.08 -84.69 13.65
N ASN A 1085 -11.62 -83.55 14.07
CA ASN A 1085 -12.89 -83.01 13.59
C ASN A 1085 -12.72 -81.78 12.68
N TRP A 1086 -11.51 -81.22 12.59
CA TRP A 1086 -11.26 -79.98 11.85
C TRP A 1086 -11.60 -80.07 10.37
N VAL A 1087 -11.14 -81.12 9.68
CA VAL A 1087 -11.39 -81.29 8.24
C VAL A 1087 -12.88 -81.47 7.91
N PRO A 1088 -13.62 -82.45 8.48
CA PRO A 1088 -15.02 -82.65 8.13
C PRO A 1088 -15.87 -81.41 8.45
N HIS A 1089 -15.61 -80.75 9.57
CA HIS A 1089 -16.34 -79.55 10.00
C HIS A 1089 -16.17 -78.38 9.02
N VAL A 1090 -14.93 -78.08 8.60
CA VAL A 1090 -14.66 -76.99 7.64
C VAL A 1090 -15.25 -77.30 6.26
N LEU A 1091 -15.22 -78.56 5.81
CA LEU A 1091 -15.83 -78.95 4.53
C LEU A 1091 -17.36 -78.81 4.55
N GLU A 1092 -18.01 -79.15 5.66
CA GLU A 1092 -19.46 -78.92 5.85
C GLU A 1092 -19.81 -77.44 5.79
N MET A 1093 -19.07 -76.60 6.53
CA MET A 1093 -19.21 -75.14 6.46
C MET A 1093 -19.01 -74.62 5.02
N GLY A 1094 -18.03 -75.15 4.31
CA GLY A 1094 -17.75 -74.84 2.90
C GLY A 1094 -18.91 -75.16 1.97
N ASN A 1095 -19.62 -76.27 2.19
CA ASN A 1095 -20.79 -76.65 1.38
C ASN A 1095 -21.96 -75.67 1.58
N HIS A 1096 -22.27 -75.32 2.83
CA HIS A 1096 -23.29 -74.30 3.13
C HIS A 1096 -22.94 -72.96 2.51
N LEU A 1097 -21.68 -72.54 2.64
CA LEU A 1097 -21.25 -71.25 2.08
C LEU A 1097 -21.21 -71.26 0.55
N THR A 1098 -20.90 -72.39 -0.10
CA THR A 1098 -20.98 -72.52 -1.57
C THR A 1098 -22.40 -72.31 -2.08
N LEU A 1099 -23.42 -72.87 -1.40
CA LEU A 1099 -24.82 -72.64 -1.74
C LEU A 1099 -25.22 -71.18 -1.51
N ALA A 1100 -24.74 -70.57 -0.42
CA ALA A 1100 -24.96 -69.16 -0.12
C ALA A 1100 -24.37 -68.24 -1.20
N VAL A 1101 -23.11 -68.46 -1.59
CA VAL A 1101 -22.43 -67.65 -2.62
C VAL A 1101 -23.14 -67.74 -3.98
N LYS A 1102 -23.66 -68.92 -4.36
CA LYS A 1102 -24.49 -69.06 -5.58
C LYS A 1102 -25.72 -68.17 -5.52
N ALA A 1103 -26.46 -68.19 -4.40
CA ALA A 1103 -27.61 -67.32 -4.21
C ALA A 1103 -27.23 -65.83 -4.21
N ALA A 1104 -26.10 -65.44 -3.60
CA ALA A 1104 -25.60 -64.06 -3.63
C ALA A 1104 -25.31 -63.56 -5.05
N ALA A 1105 -24.72 -64.40 -5.90
CA ALA A 1105 -24.46 -64.07 -7.30
C ALA A 1105 -25.76 -63.82 -8.07
N GLU A 1106 -26.78 -64.65 -7.82
CA GLU A 1106 -28.12 -64.47 -8.40
C GLU A 1106 -28.78 -63.17 -7.92
N VAL A 1107 -28.67 -62.84 -6.62
CA VAL A 1107 -29.18 -61.58 -6.06
C VAL A 1107 -28.54 -60.39 -6.78
N ARG A 1108 -27.20 -60.35 -6.86
CA ARG A 1108 -26.48 -59.25 -7.52
C ARG A 1108 -26.85 -59.14 -9.01
N SER A 1109 -26.98 -60.27 -9.70
CA SER A 1109 -27.43 -60.31 -11.10
C SER A 1109 -28.85 -59.74 -11.26
N MET A 1110 -29.76 -60.06 -10.35
CA MET A 1110 -31.12 -59.52 -10.34
C MET A 1110 -31.11 -58.01 -10.05
N LEU A 1111 -30.35 -57.56 -9.05
CA LEU A 1111 -30.23 -56.14 -8.70
C LEU A 1111 -29.60 -55.31 -9.84
N ALA A 1112 -28.74 -55.90 -10.66
CA ALA A 1112 -28.14 -55.24 -11.82
C ALA A 1112 -29.15 -54.91 -12.94
N LYS A 1113 -30.33 -55.55 -12.95
CA LYS A 1113 -31.40 -55.25 -13.92
C LYS A 1113 -32.11 -53.92 -13.64
N TYR A 1114 -32.01 -53.38 -12.43
CA TYR A 1114 -32.61 -52.10 -12.04
C TYR A 1114 -31.67 -50.92 -12.31
N GLN A 1115 -32.21 -49.76 -12.72
CA GLN A 1115 -31.39 -48.57 -12.92
C GLN A 1115 -30.80 -48.08 -11.59
N PRO A 1116 -29.58 -47.48 -11.54
CA PRO A 1116 -28.88 -47.16 -10.30
C PRO A 1116 -29.66 -46.34 -9.26
N LYS A 1117 -30.61 -45.49 -9.69
CA LYS A 1117 -31.46 -44.67 -8.81
C LYS A 1117 -32.78 -45.33 -8.45
N GLU A 1118 -33.16 -46.39 -9.15
CA GLU A 1118 -34.40 -47.12 -8.95
C GLU A 1118 -34.29 -47.97 -7.68
N TYR A 1119 -35.22 -47.78 -6.74
CA TYR A 1119 -35.25 -48.45 -5.42
C TYR A 1119 -33.94 -48.36 -4.64
N ALA A 1120 -33.25 -47.21 -4.71
CA ALA A 1120 -31.91 -47.04 -4.16
C ALA A 1120 -31.76 -47.49 -2.70
N VAL A 1121 -32.72 -47.13 -1.82
CA VAL A 1121 -32.69 -47.48 -0.39
C VAL A 1121 -32.78 -49.00 -0.19
N SER A 1122 -33.71 -49.67 -0.88
CA SER A 1122 -33.87 -51.12 -0.79
C SER A 1122 -32.65 -51.86 -1.36
N ARG A 1123 -32.10 -51.39 -2.48
CA ARG A 1123 -30.89 -51.95 -3.08
C ARG A 1123 -29.68 -51.81 -2.17
N GLU A 1124 -29.51 -50.64 -1.56
CA GLU A 1124 -28.42 -50.37 -0.63
C GLU A 1124 -28.53 -51.28 0.62
N ASP A 1125 -29.72 -51.48 1.16
CA ASP A 1125 -29.94 -52.41 2.28
C ASP A 1125 -29.64 -53.87 1.89
N MET A 1126 -30.06 -54.33 0.71
CA MET A 1126 -29.75 -55.70 0.25
C MET A 1126 -28.24 -55.90 0.05
N GLU A 1127 -27.54 -54.91 -0.50
CA GLU A 1127 -26.08 -54.92 -0.61
C GLU A 1127 -25.39 -54.89 0.76
N LYS A 1128 -25.89 -54.11 1.72
CA LYS A 1128 -25.41 -54.09 3.12
C LYS A 1128 -25.61 -55.44 3.79
N GLN A 1129 -26.77 -56.08 3.61
CA GLN A 1129 -27.05 -57.40 4.18
C GLN A 1129 -26.11 -58.46 3.60
N MET A 1130 -25.89 -58.49 2.28
CA MET A 1130 -24.92 -59.40 1.67
C MET A 1130 -23.51 -59.15 2.21
N THR A 1131 -23.11 -57.88 2.30
CA THR A 1131 -21.79 -57.51 2.82
C THR A 1131 -21.62 -57.97 4.28
N ALA A 1132 -22.65 -57.80 5.12
CA ALA A 1132 -22.60 -58.21 6.51
C ALA A 1132 -22.56 -59.74 6.72
N LEU A 1133 -23.23 -60.52 5.86
CA LEU A 1133 -23.18 -61.98 5.91
C LEU A 1133 -21.82 -62.53 5.43
N PHE A 1134 -21.17 -61.88 4.47
CA PHE A 1134 -19.86 -62.29 3.95
C PHE A 1134 -18.68 -61.49 4.52
N ASP A 1135 -18.87 -60.78 5.63
CA ASP A 1135 -17.78 -60.09 6.32
C ASP A 1135 -16.79 -61.12 6.87
N ILE A 1136 -15.52 -61.02 6.43
CA ILE A 1136 -14.49 -62.01 6.71
C ILE A 1136 -14.21 -62.15 8.21
N LYS A 1137 -14.31 -61.05 8.98
CA LYS A 1137 -14.06 -61.08 10.43
C LYS A 1137 -15.24 -61.69 11.18
N ALA A 1138 -16.46 -61.30 10.84
CA ALA A 1138 -17.68 -61.86 11.42
C ALA A 1138 -17.87 -63.34 11.07
N LEU A 1139 -17.43 -63.77 9.89
CA LEU A 1139 -17.56 -65.16 9.43
C LEU A 1139 -16.74 -66.15 10.29
N VAL A 1140 -15.56 -65.75 10.76
CA VAL A 1140 -14.73 -66.58 11.66
C VAL A 1140 -15.47 -66.89 12.95
N GLU A 1141 -16.17 -65.90 13.52
CA GLU A 1141 -16.82 -66.00 14.83
C GLU A 1141 -18.31 -66.38 14.75
N THR A 1142 -18.86 -66.51 13.54
CA THR A 1142 -20.25 -66.91 13.31
C THR A 1142 -20.50 -68.33 13.83
N PRO A 1143 -21.52 -68.58 14.66
CA PRO A 1143 -21.85 -69.94 15.11
C PRO A 1143 -22.28 -70.85 13.95
N THR A 1144 -21.91 -72.13 14.00
CA THR A 1144 -22.18 -73.13 12.94
C THR A 1144 -23.66 -73.21 12.58
N GLU A 1145 -24.53 -73.18 13.59
CA GLU A 1145 -25.99 -73.23 13.39
C GLU A 1145 -26.46 -72.15 12.43
N TRP A 1146 -26.00 -70.90 12.60
CA TRP A 1146 -26.44 -69.77 11.78
C TRP A 1146 -25.83 -69.78 10.38
N LEU A 1147 -24.58 -70.23 10.25
CA LEU A 1147 -23.94 -70.39 8.95
C LEU A 1147 -24.73 -71.34 8.03
N SER A 1148 -25.32 -72.40 8.60
CA SER A 1148 -26.13 -73.36 7.84
C SER A 1148 -27.37 -72.73 7.18
N TYR A 1149 -27.86 -71.60 7.71
CA TYR A 1149 -29.03 -70.87 7.22
C TYR A 1149 -28.70 -69.76 6.20
N TYR A 1150 -27.42 -69.47 5.94
CA TYR A 1150 -27.04 -68.46 4.94
C TYR A 1150 -27.66 -68.68 3.56
N PRO A 1151 -27.74 -69.92 3.01
CA PRO A 1151 -28.43 -70.16 1.75
C PRO A 1151 -29.90 -69.72 1.78
N ARG A 1152 -30.59 -69.91 2.90
CA ARG A 1152 -31.99 -69.49 3.07
C ARG A 1152 -32.11 -67.98 3.14
N TYR A 1153 -31.23 -67.29 3.88
CA TYR A 1153 -31.25 -65.83 3.98
C TYR A 1153 -31.00 -65.17 2.62
N LEU A 1154 -30.06 -65.69 1.83
CA LEU A 1154 -29.80 -65.16 0.50
C LEU A 1154 -30.87 -65.54 -0.51
N LYS A 1155 -31.53 -66.70 -0.37
CA LYS A 1155 -32.73 -67.02 -1.15
C LYS A 1155 -33.92 -66.10 -0.81
N ALA A 1156 -34.08 -65.72 0.46
CA ALA A 1156 -35.05 -64.71 0.88
C ALA A 1156 -34.72 -63.34 0.24
N LEU A 1157 -33.44 -62.98 0.23
CA LEU A 1157 -32.96 -61.76 -0.42
C LEU A 1157 -33.18 -61.78 -1.93
N LEU A 1158 -32.99 -62.92 -2.59
CA LEU A 1158 -33.26 -63.10 -4.01
C LEU A 1158 -34.74 -62.92 -4.30
N ASN A 1159 -35.61 -63.54 -3.50
CA ASN A 1159 -37.06 -63.38 -3.66
C ASN A 1159 -37.50 -61.91 -3.51
N ARG A 1160 -36.89 -61.19 -2.56
CA ARG A 1160 -37.09 -59.76 -2.37
C ARG A 1160 -36.65 -58.97 -3.59
N ALA A 1161 -35.45 -59.26 -4.11
CA ALA A 1161 -34.90 -58.60 -5.30
C ALA A 1161 -35.74 -58.84 -6.56
N GLU A 1162 -36.23 -60.07 -6.79
CA GLU A 1162 -37.07 -60.41 -7.94
C GLU A 1162 -38.44 -59.71 -7.92
N ARG A 1163 -39.02 -59.55 -6.73
CA ARG A 1163 -40.36 -58.96 -6.56
C ARG A 1163 -40.33 -57.45 -6.39
N LEU A 1164 -39.15 -56.83 -6.36
CA LEU A 1164 -38.98 -55.42 -6.00
C LEU A 1164 -39.74 -54.48 -6.95
N SER A 1165 -39.71 -54.73 -8.26
CA SER A 1165 -40.47 -53.92 -9.24
C SER A 1165 -41.99 -54.03 -9.08
N ALA A 1166 -42.50 -55.19 -8.65
CA ALA A 1166 -43.93 -55.41 -8.49
C ALA A 1166 -44.46 -55.02 -7.10
N GLN A 1167 -43.59 -54.98 -6.08
CA GLN A 1167 -43.98 -54.82 -4.67
C GLN A 1167 -43.21 -53.72 -3.93
N GLY A 1168 -42.64 -52.73 -4.64
CA GLY A 1168 -41.81 -51.67 -4.05
C GLY A 1168 -42.44 -50.95 -2.85
N GLY A 1169 -43.72 -50.57 -2.92
CA GLY A 1169 -44.40 -49.92 -1.78
C GLY A 1169 -44.59 -50.83 -0.55
N LYS A 1170 -44.62 -52.17 -0.73
CA LYS A 1170 -44.65 -53.12 0.39
C LYS A 1170 -43.25 -53.32 0.98
N ASP A 1171 -42.22 -53.24 0.13
CA ASP A 1171 -40.82 -53.27 0.54
C ASP A 1171 -40.49 -52.07 1.44
N GLU A 1172 -40.89 -50.86 1.04
CA GLU A 1172 -40.70 -49.63 1.83
C GLU A 1172 -41.33 -49.70 3.23
N LYS A 1173 -42.58 -50.20 3.32
CA LYS A 1173 -43.25 -50.41 4.62
C LYS A 1173 -42.51 -51.41 5.51
N SER A 1174 -42.00 -52.48 4.91
CA SER A 1174 -41.24 -53.51 5.63
C SER A 1174 -39.89 -52.96 6.09
N MET A 1175 -39.23 -52.15 5.27
CA MET A 1175 -38.00 -51.43 5.63
C MET A 1175 -38.22 -50.46 6.79
N ALA A 1176 -39.35 -49.74 6.83
CA ALA A 1176 -39.67 -48.85 7.95
C ALA A 1176 -39.82 -49.58 9.29
N MET A 1177 -40.20 -50.86 9.28
CA MET A 1177 -40.25 -51.70 10.49
C MET A 1177 -38.88 -52.26 10.89
N LEU A 1178 -38.02 -52.51 9.90
CA LEU A 1178 -36.71 -53.12 10.10
C LEU A 1178 -35.65 -52.09 10.52
N GLN A 1179 -35.63 -50.91 9.91
CA GLN A 1179 -34.59 -49.91 10.08
C GLN A 1179 -34.34 -49.52 11.56
N PRO A 1180 -35.37 -49.25 12.39
CA PRO A 1180 -35.14 -48.90 13.80
C PRO A 1180 -34.43 -50.01 14.59
N GLN A 1181 -34.62 -51.28 14.22
CA GLN A 1181 -33.98 -52.42 14.89
C GLN A 1181 -32.52 -52.59 14.44
N LEU A 1182 -32.22 -52.31 13.16
CA LEU A 1182 -30.85 -52.24 12.66
C LEU A 1182 -30.07 -51.10 13.31
N ASP A 1183 -30.67 -49.91 13.39
CA ASP A 1183 -30.05 -48.73 14.01
C ASP A 1183 -29.77 -48.97 15.49
N ARG A 1184 -30.63 -49.73 16.16
CA ARG A 1184 -30.47 -50.08 17.56
C ARG A 1184 -29.25 -50.97 17.80
N LEU A 1185 -29.07 -52.00 16.97
CA LEU A 1185 -27.88 -52.85 17.02
C LEU A 1185 -26.62 -52.06 16.68
N ALA A 1186 -26.66 -51.22 15.64
CA ALA A 1186 -25.54 -50.36 15.25
C ALA A 1186 -25.14 -49.39 16.37
N LYS A 1187 -26.14 -48.82 17.08
CA LYS A 1187 -25.89 -47.96 18.24
C LYS A 1187 -25.29 -48.76 19.40
N GLY A 1188 -25.84 -49.92 19.75
CA GLY A 1188 -25.29 -50.76 20.82
C GLY A 1188 -23.85 -51.21 20.54
N MET A 1189 -23.54 -51.56 19.28
CA MET A 1189 -22.18 -51.89 18.85
C MET A 1189 -21.20 -50.71 18.95
N LYS A 1190 -21.70 -49.47 18.76
CA LYS A 1190 -20.91 -48.25 18.96
C LYS A 1190 -20.70 -47.95 20.45
N ASP A 1191 -21.75 -48.11 21.24
CA ASP A 1191 -21.74 -47.82 22.68
C ASP A 1191 -20.96 -48.88 23.47
N TYR A 1192 -20.89 -50.11 22.95
CA TYR A 1192 -20.15 -51.23 23.52
C TYR A 1192 -19.41 -51.99 22.40
N PRO A 1193 -18.18 -51.59 22.03
CA PRO A 1193 -17.40 -52.25 20.98
C PRO A 1193 -17.22 -53.75 21.27
N GLY A 1194 -17.51 -54.62 20.28
CA GLY A 1194 -17.45 -56.08 20.44
C GLY A 1194 -18.71 -56.74 21.01
N LEU A 1195 -19.80 -55.98 21.21
CA LEU A 1195 -21.06 -56.46 21.80
C LEU A 1195 -21.62 -57.71 21.12
N GLU A 1196 -21.64 -57.76 19.79
CA GLU A 1196 -22.14 -58.89 18.98
C GLU A 1196 -21.35 -60.19 19.15
N VAL A 1197 -20.22 -60.18 19.86
CA VAL A 1197 -19.47 -61.41 20.17
C VAL A 1197 -19.54 -61.74 21.65
N LEU A 1198 -19.49 -60.72 22.51
CA LEU A 1198 -19.34 -60.90 23.94
C LEU A 1198 -20.68 -61.16 24.66
N SER A 1199 -21.77 -60.64 24.10
CA SER A 1199 -23.13 -60.85 24.63
C SER A 1199 -23.85 -61.93 23.83
N PRO A 1200 -24.14 -63.09 24.42
CA PRO A 1200 -25.02 -64.10 23.81
C PRO A 1200 -26.38 -63.52 23.42
N GLU A 1201 -26.89 -62.56 24.18
CA GLU A 1201 -28.14 -61.86 23.92
C GLU A 1201 -28.06 -60.98 22.67
N ALA A 1202 -26.93 -60.31 22.45
CA ALA A 1202 -26.69 -59.50 21.26
C ALA A 1202 -26.46 -60.37 20.01
N VAL A 1203 -25.70 -61.47 20.14
CA VAL A 1203 -25.57 -62.50 19.09
C VAL A 1203 -26.95 -62.97 18.66
N ARG A 1204 -27.80 -63.33 19.63
CA ARG A 1204 -29.17 -63.78 19.35
C ARG A 1204 -30.00 -62.69 18.68
N PHE A 1205 -29.91 -61.44 19.14
CA PHE A 1205 -30.60 -60.31 18.50
C PHE A 1205 -30.17 -60.13 17.04
N ARG A 1206 -28.86 -60.17 16.77
CA ARG A 1206 -28.28 -60.07 15.42
C ARG A 1206 -28.87 -61.09 14.46
N TRP A 1207 -29.04 -62.35 14.88
CA TRP A 1207 -29.63 -63.39 14.05
C TRP A 1207 -31.16 -63.34 13.98
N MET A 1208 -31.83 -62.87 15.04
CA MET A 1208 -33.26 -62.56 14.98
C MET A 1208 -33.57 -61.49 13.93
N LEU A 1209 -32.66 -60.56 13.64
CA LEU A 1209 -32.84 -59.60 12.53
C LEU A 1209 -32.87 -60.29 11.16
N GLU A 1210 -32.03 -61.31 10.93
CA GLU A 1210 -32.08 -62.09 9.68
C GLU A 1210 -33.39 -62.87 9.56
N GLU A 1211 -33.87 -63.45 10.66
CA GLU A 1211 -35.19 -64.09 10.70
C GLU A 1211 -36.31 -63.09 10.45
N PHE A 1212 -36.19 -61.88 11.00
CA PHE A 1212 -37.18 -60.82 10.78
C PHE A 1212 -37.20 -60.40 9.32
N ARG A 1213 -36.04 -60.30 8.66
CA ARG A 1213 -35.94 -60.08 7.21
C ARG A 1213 -36.65 -61.18 6.42
N VAL A 1214 -36.48 -62.46 6.77
CA VAL A 1214 -37.22 -63.56 6.13
C VAL A 1214 -38.74 -63.38 6.34
N SER A 1215 -39.18 -63.06 7.56
CA SER A 1215 -40.60 -62.86 7.88
C SER A 1215 -41.26 -61.67 7.17
N LEU A 1216 -40.47 -60.66 6.82
CA LEU A 1216 -40.96 -59.46 6.14
C LEU A 1216 -40.98 -59.64 4.61
N PHE A 1217 -39.89 -60.18 4.06
CA PHE A 1217 -39.66 -60.14 2.62
C PHE A 1217 -39.90 -61.47 1.90
N ALA A 1218 -39.87 -62.61 2.61
CA ALA A 1218 -40.01 -63.94 2.01
C ALA A 1218 -40.69 -64.95 2.95
N GLN A 1219 -41.91 -64.62 3.39
CA GLN A 1219 -42.69 -65.42 4.36
C GLN A 1219 -42.80 -66.90 4.00
N GLN A 1220 -42.89 -67.21 2.70
CA GLN A 1220 -43.01 -68.58 2.20
C GLN A 1220 -41.79 -69.47 2.50
N LEU A 1221 -40.63 -68.89 2.84
CA LEU A 1221 -39.42 -69.65 3.17
C LEU A 1221 -39.37 -70.12 4.62
N GLY A 1222 -40.24 -69.58 5.49
CA GLY A 1222 -40.32 -69.92 6.91
C GLY A 1222 -39.13 -69.42 7.75
N THR A 1223 -39.40 -69.04 8.99
CA THR A 1223 -38.38 -68.61 9.97
C THR A 1223 -37.97 -69.76 10.89
N LYS A 1224 -36.70 -69.79 11.29
CA LYS A 1224 -36.14 -70.80 12.22
C LYS A 1224 -36.68 -70.64 13.63
N LEU A 1225 -36.90 -69.40 14.05
CA LEU A 1225 -37.54 -69.06 15.31
C LEU A 1225 -38.64 -68.02 15.06
N PRO A 1226 -39.71 -68.02 15.86
CA PRO A 1226 -40.79 -67.07 15.65
C PRO A 1226 -40.37 -65.65 16.09
N VAL A 1227 -40.46 -64.69 15.17
CA VAL A 1227 -39.90 -63.34 15.29
C VAL A 1227 -40.94 -62.27 14.95
N SER A 1228 -40.86 -61.12 15.65
CA SER A 1228 -41.66 -59.93 15.38
C SER A 1228 -40.96 -58.70 15.98
N ALA A 1229 -41.37 -57.48 15.61
CA ALA A 1229 -40.81 -56.25 16.18
C ALA A 1229 -40.86 -56.24 17.72
N LYS A 1230 -41.99 -56.67 18.31
CA LYS A 1230 -42.15 -56.79 19.77
C LYS A 1230 -41.16 -57.76 20.41
N ARG A 1231 -40.85 -58.88 19.74
CA ARG A 1231 -39.88 -59.87 20.25
C ARG A 1231 -38.45 -59.39 20.13
N LEU A 1232 -38.14 -58.63 19.08
CA LEU A 1232 -36.86 -57.92 18.98
C LEU A 1232 -36.73 -56.91 20.12
N ASP A 1233 -37.74 -56.11 20.41
CA ASP A 1233 -37.70 -55.17 21.55
C ASP A 1233 -37.43 -55.87 22.89
N GLN A 1234 -38.08 -57.02 23.15
CA GLN A 1234 -37.83 -57.84 24.35
C GLN A 1234 -36.41 -58.40 24.40
N GLN A 1235 -35.91 -58.91 23.27
CA GLN A 1235 -34.55 -59.42 23.19
C GLN A 1235 -33.53 -58.29 23.43
N TRP A 1236 -33.79 -57.09 22.92
CA TRP A 1236 -32.91 -55.94 23.13
C TRP A 1236 -32.83 -55.49 24.59
N GLN A 1237 -33.93 -55.54 25.34
CA GLN A 1237 -33.89 -55.30 26.79
C GLN A 1237 -32.95 -56.27 27.51
N SER A 1238 -32.85 -57.51 27.03
CA SER A 1238 -31.89 -58.48 27.57
C SER A 1238 -30.45 -58.10 27.23
N VAL A 1239 -30.21 -57.51 26.05
CA VAL A 1239 -28.90 -56.95 25.67
C VAL A 1239 -28.54 -55.77 26.57
N GLU A 1240 -29.46 -54.85 26.82
CA GLU A 1240 -29.24 -53.71 27.73
C GLU A 1240 -28.96 -54.15 29.17
N GLN A 1241 -29.70 -55.15 29.65
CA GLN A 1241 -29.46 -55.73 30.96
C GLN A 1241 -28.09 -56.41 31.02
N TRP A 1242 -27.70 -57.16 29.98
CA TRP A 1242 -26.38 -57.77 29.90
C TRP A 1242 -25.26 -56.72 29.92
N MET A 1243 -25.41 -55.63 29.14
CA MET A 1243 -24.43 -54.52 29.12
C MET A 1243 -24.33 -53.83 30.48
N THR A 1244 -25.44 -53.70 31.20
CA THR A 1244 -25.47 -53.15 32.56
C THR A 1244 -24.75 -54.06 33.56
N ASN A 1245 -24.94 -55.38 33.42
CA ASN A 1245 -24.33 -56.39 34.29
C ASN A 1245 -22.85 -56.63 33.98
N ASN A 1246 -22.39 -56.28 32.77
CA ASN A 1246 -21.01 -56.45 32.30
C ASN A 1246 -20.42 -55.10 31.87
N PRO A 1247 -20.25 -54.14 32.79
CA PRO A 1247 -19.78 -52.81 32.43
C PRO A 1247 -18.32 -52.87 31.94
N ARG A 1248 -18.10 -52.32 30.75
CA ARG A 1248 -16.77 -51.93 30.28
C ARG A 1248 -16.39 -50.54 30.79
#